data_AF-A0A426ZVT8-F1
#
_entry.id   AF-A0A426ZVT8-F1
#
_cell.length_a   1.000
_cell.length_b   1.000
_cell.length_c   1.000
_cell.angle_alpha   90.00
_cell.angle_beta   90.00
_cell.angle_gamma   90.00
#
_symmetry.space_group_name_H-M   'P 1'
#
loop_
_entity.id
_entity.type
_entity.pdbx_description
1 polymer ?
#
loop_
_entity_poly.entity_id
_entity_poly.type
_entity_poly.pdbx_seq_one_letter_code
_entity_poly.pdbx_strand_id
1 'polypeptide(L)'
;MVEEIAKILTCSDDLPGFLKNHFVGLLNSIDRKMLHSEDLGFQKQALKRIEKLTEMMGPYLSAHLPKIMVLLMYAIDKEALQAEGLSVLHFFIKQLAKLSSSSTKHIISQIVAAFIPCLERCKENPSINLKKIVSILEDLVVENRLLLRQHIRELPLLPSIPGLSEVNKVIQEARGSTSLHDQLQDAVDGLNHESLNVRYMMACELSKLLILRREEVTALIADESIVDLDVISSLISSLLRGCAEESRTAVGQRLKLVCADCLGALGAVDPAKFKGIASERFKIECSDDDLIFELIHKHLARAFRSASDTIVQDSAALAIQELLKLAGCQASLSENLGNETLRTYEDRVAGGSEVNTRGQRLWDRFSNYVKEIIAPCLTSRFQLPIVTDSAGIGPVYRPSMSFRRWIFFWIRKLTAYSTGPRYSIFSACRGIVRHDMQTAAYLLPYLVLNVVCHGTVEARNSITEEILTVLNAAASGNSGAAVHGAAGGQSEVCIQAVFTLLDNLGQWVDDLRQETILSQTFHTTASKKALGLKVENEAVSNVVELLSSIPKVTLAKASFRCQAHARALMYFESYVRETSGSFNPAATSGLESLNMPGKLGSLDPAGARSNLDNLFSVEDISFLMEIYSGLDEPDGLSGLANLRKVSKLQDQLLINEKAGNWAEVLTLCEQALQMEPSSVQRHSDVLNCMLNMCHLQAMVTHVDGLKSRLPQYEKTWCMQGVQAAWRLGRWDLMDEYLSAGEKEGLVCSNSESNASFDMGLAKIIQAMMNKDQFLVAERIAQSKQALLAPLAAAGMDSYVRAYPYIVKLHMLCELEDYSAFLGEESFLGTTFTLDDPKFLKVIKDWENRLRITQPSLRAREPLLALRRLVFRTNNLGAQVGTCWLQYAKLCRSAGHYETAHRAILEAHASGAPNVHMEKAKLLWTIRKSDHAIAELQPFVPDPDIPIATEASEDNRDLAKIILLYTRWIHYTGQKQKEEILKNYSRVRDLQPKWEKGYFFMAKYCDDLLVDARKRQEDNLAMQSFSKSTVAARRDAAAEIIQAARRSRIGSEISVLFIQFASLIDHLIKLCFHPGQPKAKTINISTEFSALKRMMPLGIILPVQQALTVTLPTYDASLMDSPSFDVFSASNHAMISGIGDEAEILSSLQRPKKIKVSCTGPYQHTELRSLRYVGTKRYA
;
A
#
# COMPACT_ATOMS: atom_id res chain seq x y z
N MET A 1 -30.25 -11.04 51.79
CA MET A 1 -31.19 -10.41 50.84
C MET A 1 -31.12 -10.98 49.42
N VAL A 2 -30.07 -10.78 48.60
CA VAL A 2 -30.04 -11.35 47.23
C VAL A 2 -30.08 -12.88 47.24
N GLU A 3 -29.36 -13.51 48.17
CA GLU A 3 -29.42 -14.96 48.41
C GLU A 3 -30.80 -15.45 48.86
N GLU A 4 -31.48 -14.71 49.74
CA GLU A 4 -32.85 -15.05 50.18
C GLU A 4 -33.85 -14.92 49.03
N ILE A 5 -33.73 -13.87 48.21
CA ILE A 5 -34.58 -13.65 47.04
C ILE A 5 -34.34 -14.75 45.98
N ALA A 6 -33.09 -15.16 45.75
CA ALA A 6 -32.76 -16.26 44.84
C ALA A 6 -33.39 -17.58 45.31
N LYS A 7 -33.30 -17.89 46.61
CA LYS A 7 -33.91 -19.08 47.22
C LYS A 7 -35.44 -19.05 47.12
N ILE A 8 -36.06 -17.89 47.31
CA ILE A 8 -37.52 -17.72 47.22
C ILE A 8 -38.01 -17.87 45.76
N LEU A 9 -37.28 -17.35 44.78
CA LEU A 9 -37.72 -17.31 43.38
C LEU A 9 -37.39 -18.58 42.58
N THR A 10 -36.32 -19.30 42.91
CA THR A 10 -35.87 -20.47 42.14
C THR A 10 -36.04 -21.80 42.86
N CYS A 11 -36.39 -21.78 44.16
CA CYS A 11 -36.43 -22.97 45.02
C CYS A 11 -35.11 -23.80 45.00
N SER A 12 -33.98 -23.17 44.67
CA SER A 12 -32.65 -23.79 44.60
C SER A 12 -31.62 -22.90 45.30
N ASP A 13 -30.54 -23.52 45.81
CA ASP A 13 -29.41 -22.82 46.43
C ASP A 13 -28.35 -22.35 45.38
N ASP A 14 -28.61 -22.53 44.08
CA ASP A 14 -27.70 -22.14 42.99
C ASP A 14 -27.77 -20.62 42.71
N LEU A 15 -27.16 -19.85 43.62
CA LEU A 15 -27.01 -18.40 43.48
C LEU A 15 -26.29 -18.00 42.17
N PRO A 16 -25.20 -18.66 41.73
CA PRO A 16 -24.57 -18.39 40.43
C PRO A 16 -25.51 -18.54 39.23
N GLY A 17 -26.30 -19.61 39.18
CA GLY A 17 -27.28 -19.87 38.12
C GLY A 17 -28.40 -18.81 38.08
N PHE A 18 -28.89 -18.38 39.24
CA PHE A 18 -29.86 -17.28 39.33
C PHE A 18 -29.27 -15.94 38.87
N LEU A 19 -28.04 -15.63 39.30
CA LEU A 19 -27.37 -14.37 38.94
C LEU A 19 -27.10 -14.29 37.43
N LYS A 20 -26.77 -15.39 36.75
CA LYS A 20 -26.52 -15.45 35.29
C LYS A 20 -27.54 -14.66 34.47
N ASN A 21 -28.83 -14.76 34.78
CA ASN A 21 -29.91 -14.13 34.00
C ASN A 21 -30.20 -12.67 34.42
N HIS A 22 -29.82 -12.26 35.63
CA HIS A 22 -30.14 -10.94 36.20
C HIS A 22 -28.93 -10.00 36.32
N PHE A 23 -27.72 -10.54 36.12
CA PHE A 23 -26.46 -9.82 36.35
C PHE A 23 -26.31 -8.56 35.51
N VAL A 24 -26.66 -8.61 34.22
CA VAL A 24 -26.58 -7.44 33.32
C VAL A 24 -27.48 -6.30 33.80
N GLY A 25 -28.67 -6.61 34.33
CA GLY A 25 -29.58 -5.61 34.89
C GLY A 25 -29.04 -4.96 36.16
N LEU A 26 -28.41 -5.75 37.03
CA LEU A 26 -27.73 -5.24 38.23
C LEU A 26 -26.54 -4.35 37.87
N LEU A 27 -25.72 -4.76 36.89
CA LEU A 27 -24.62 -3.94 36.38
C LEU A 27 -25.10 -2.64 35.75
N ASN A 28 -26.22 -2.63 35.01
CA ASN A 28 -26.81 -1.38 34.49
C ASN A 28 -27.23 -0.40 35.59
N SER A 29 -27.73 -0.91 36.72
CA SER A 29 -28.04 -0.05 37.87
C SER A 29 -26.78 0.52 38.52
N ILE A 30 -25.66 -0.22 38.50
CA ILE A 30 -24.36 0.24 39.01
C ILE A 30 -23.77 1.25 38.04
N ASP A 31 -23.84 0.98 36.73
CA ASP A 31 -23.38 1.84 35.65
C ASP A 31 -23.99 3.24 35.76
N ARG A 32 -25.32 3.35 35.90
CA ARG A 32 -26.00 4.64 36.11
C ARG A 32 -25.50 5.39 37.34
N LYS A 33 -25.21 4.68 38.43
CA LYS A 33 -24.70 5.29 39.68
C LYS A 33 -23.21 5.67 39.58
N MET A 34 -22.47 5.04 38.67
CA MET A 34 -21.04 5.24 38.50
C MET A 34 -20.72 6.34 37.47
N LEU A 35 -21.38 6.33 36.31
CA LEU A 35 -21.15 7.28 35.21
C LEU A 35 -21.93 8.60 35.37
N HIS A 36 -23.15 8.58 35.90
CA HIS A 36 -24.01 9.78 35.94
C HIS A 36 -24.10 10.47 37.31
N SER A 37 -23.48 9.91 38.35
CA SER A 37 -23.42 10.56 39.66
C SER A 37 -22.14 11.38 39.80
N GLU A 38 -22.25 12.65 40.19
CA GLU A 38 -21.09 13.51 40.49
C GLU A 38 -20.49 13.20 41.87
N ASP A 39 -21.22 12.49 42.74
CA ASP A 39 -20.77 12.17 44.09
C ASP A 39 -19.78 11.00 44.12
N LEU A 40 -18.55 11.31 44.56
CA LEU A 40 -17.46 10.36 44.77
C LEU A 40 -17.82 9.24 45.76
N GLY A 41 -18.68 9.51 46.75
CA GLY A 41 -19.11 8.51 47.73
C GLY A 41 -19.93 7.39 47.09
N PHE A 42 -20.91 7.74 46.25
CA PHE A 42 -21.71 6.76 45.50
C PHE A 42 -20.89 6.00 44.47
N GLN A 43 -19.92 6.65 43.82
CA GLN A 43 -18.99 6.00 42.89
C GLN A 43 -18.10 4.96 43.58
N LYS A 44 -17.55 5.27 44.76
CA LYS A 44 -16.79 4.31 45.57
C LYS A 44 -17.64 3.15 46.09
N GLN A 45 -18.88 3.42 46.48
CA GLN A 45 -19.83 2.35 46.85
C GLN A 45 -20.19 1.46 45.66
N ALA A 46 -20.31 2.01 44.46
CA ALA A 46 -20.55 1.24 43.23
C ALA A 46 -19.41 0.26 42.95
N LEU A 47 -18.15 0.69 43.10
CA LEU A 47 -16.97 -0.19 42.97
C LEU A 47 -16.97 -1.35 43.97
N LYS A 48 -17.29 -1.09 45.25
CA LYS A 48 -17.43 -2.15 46.26
C LYS A 48 -18.56 -3.14 45.95
N ARG A 49 -19.63 -2.68 45.29
CA ARG A 49 -20.72 -3.56 44.82
C ARG A 49 -20.26 -4.45 43.68
N ILE A 50 -19.42 -3.96 42.77
CA ILE A 50 -18.80 -4.77 41.70
C ILE A 50 -17.91 -5.84 42.32
N GLU A 51 -17.09 -5.50 43.32
CA GLU A 51 -16.25 -6.44 44.06
C GLU A 51 -17.10 -7.57 44.69
N LYS A 52 -18.20 -7.24 45.37
CA LYS A 52 -19.07 -8.27 45.95
C LYS A 52 -19.81 -9.10 44.90
N LEU A 53 -20.23 -8.48 43.80
CA LEU A 53 -20.89 -9.18 42.68
C LEU A 53 -19.96 -10.18 41.98
N THR A 54 -18.68 -9.84 41.83
CA THR A 54 -17.67 -10.73 41.23
C THR A 54 -17.36 -11.94 42.11
N GLU A 55 -17.45 -11.80 43.44
CA GLU A 55 -17.36 -12.93 44.38
C GLU A 55 -18.54 -13.91 44.23
N MET A 56 -19.76 -13.42 44.00
CA MET A 56 -20.99 -14.22 44.00
C MET A 56 -21.28 -14.98 42.69
N MET A 57 -20.66 -14.62 41.55
CA MET A 57 -20.96 -15.21 40.23
C MET A 57 -20.35 -16.59 39.95
N GLY A 58 -19.29 -16.97 40.66
CA GLY A 58 -18.60 -18.25 40.45
C GLY A 58 -18.20 -18.50 38.97
N PRO A 59 -18.51 -19.67 38.38
CA PRO A 59 -18.02 -20.07 37.04
C PRO A 59 -18.56 -19.21 35.87
N TYR A 60 -19.64 -18.45 36.08
CA TYR A 60 -20.25 -17.62 35.03
C TYR A 60 -19.60 -16.23 34.89
N LEU A 61 -18.54 -15.94 35.65
CA LEU A 61 -17.84 -14.66 35.63
C LEU A 61 -17.24 -14.31 34.24
N SER A 62 -16.77 -15.32 33.50
CA SER A 62 -16.18 -15.17 32.15
C SER A 62 -17.17 -14.58 31.13
N ALA A 63 -18.47 -14.86 31.30
CA ALA A 63 -19.50 -14.41 30.38
C ALA A 63 -19.71 -12.88 30.43
N HIS A 64 -19.47 -12.24 31.58
CA HIS A 64 -19.74 -10.79 31.76
C HIS A 64 -18.47 -9.93 31.80
N LEU A 65 -17.34 -10.49 31.36
CA LEU A 65 -16.03 -9.82 31.35
C LEU A 65 -16.04 -8.44 30.71
N PRO A 66 -16.58 -8.24 29.47
CA PRO A 66 -16.43 -6.96 28.80
C PRO A 66 -17.10 -5.82 29.59
N LYS A 67 -18.23 -6.08 30.26
CA LYS A 67 -19.00 -5.05 30.95
C LYS A 67 -18.39 -4.62 32.27
N ILE A 68 -17.84 -5.58 33.02
CA ILE A 68 -17.07 -5.28 34.24
C ILE A 68 -15.81 -4.51 33.86
N MET A 69 -15.14 -4.90 32.78
CA MET A 69 -13.92 -4.25 32.32
C MET A 69 -14.13 -2.79 31.97
N VAL A 70 -15.16 -2.43 31.19
CA VAL A 70 -15.43 -1.02 30.84
C VAL A 70 -15.64 -0.14 32.08
N LEU A 71 -16.40 -0.63 33.07
CA LEU A 71 -16.62 0.08 34.33
C LEU A 71 -15.31 0.25 35.10
N LEU A 72 -14.49 -0.80 35.21
CA LEU A 72 -13.19 -0.72 35.88
C LEU A 72 -12.23 0.21 35.15
N MET A 73 -12.20 0.19 33.81
CA MET A 73 -11.35 1.08 33.02
C MET A 73 -11.75 2.55 33.23
N TYR A 74 -13.05 2.86 33.26
CA TYR A 74 -13.52 4.20 33.61
C TYR A 74 -13.04 4.66 35.00
N ALA A 75 -13.07 3.76 36.00
CA ALA A 75 -12.57 4.08 37.34
C ALA A 75 -11.05 4.31 37.38
N ILE A 76 -10.28 3.61 36.54
CA ILE A 76 -8.82 3.74 36.46
C ILE A 76 -8.41 5.04 35.77
N ASP A 77 -9.17 5.47 34.76
CA ASP A 77 -8.94 6.72 34.04
C ASP A 77 -9.25 7.96 34.89
N LYS A 78 -10.18 7.85 35.86
CA LYS A 78 -10.54 8.94 36.78
C LYS A 78 -9.62 8.95 38.00
N GLU A 79 -8.76 9.96 38.11
CA GLU A 79 -7.73 10.08 39.17
C GLU A 79 -8.29 9.90 40.60
N ALA A 80 -9.48 10.43 40.88
CA ALA A 80 -10.11 10.35 42.20
C ALA A 80 -10.63 8.95 42.60
N LEU A 81 -10.80 8.04 41.64
CA LEU A 81 -11.29 6.66 41.85
C LEU A 81 -10.22 5.58 41.57
N GLN A 82 -9.07 6.00 41.04
CA GLN A 82 -8.05 5.09 40.52
C GLN A 82 -7.54 4.09 41.57
N ALA A 83 -7.35 4.52 42.82
CA ALA A 83 -6.84 3.64 43.88
C ALA A 83 -7.82 2.52 44.24
N GLU A 84 -9.11 2.84 44.40
CA GLU A 84 -10.17 1.86 44.63
C GLU A 84 -10.41 0.98 43.38
N GLY A 85 -10.41 1.58 42.18
CA GLY A 85 -10.57 0.87 40.91
C GLY A 85 -9.48 -0.19 40.68
N LEU A 86 -8.22 0.16 40.93
CA LEU A 86 -7.09 -0.78 40.87
C LEU A 86 -7.22 -1.91 41.90
N SER A 87 -7.78 -1.63 43.08
CA SER A 87 -8.04 -2.67 44.10
C SER A 87 -9.07 -3.70 43.63
N VAL A 88 -10.19 -3.22 43.09
CA VAL A 88 -11.26 -4.09 42.60
C VAL A 88 -10.79 -4.86 41.36
N LEU A 89 -10.01 -4.24 40.48
CA LEU A 89 -9.41 -4.92 39.33
C LEU A 89 -8.44 -6.04 39.76
N HIS A 90 -7.59 -5.79 40.76
CA HIS A 90 -6.68 -6.81 41.29
C HIS A 90 -7.43 -8.01 41.87
N PHE A 91 -8.49 -7.75 42.64
CA PHE A 91 -9.37 -8.80 43.18
C PHE A 91 -10.06 -9.60 42.07
N PHE A 92 -10.60 -8.89 41.06
CA PHE A 92 -11.27 -9.51 39.91
C PHE A 92 -10.33 -10.44 39.13
N ILE A 93 -9.10 -10.01 38.86
CA ILE A 93 -8.08 -10.82 38.17
C ILE A 93 -7.76 -12.08 38.97
N LYS A 94 -7.59 -11.97 40.30
CA LYS A 94 -7.32 -13.13 41.16
C LYS A 94 -8.47 -14.13 41.16
N GLN A 95 -9.71 -13.68 41.11
CA GLN A 95 -10.85 -14.59 40.99
C GLN A 95 -10.96 -15.22 39.60
N LEU A 96 -10.70 -14.47 38.53
CA LEU A 96 -10.68 -15.03 37.18
C LEU A 96 -9.60 -16.08 36.99
N ALA A 97 -8.38 -15.81 37.46
CA ALA A 97 -7.27 -16.76 37.35
C ALA A 97 -7.57 -18.09 38.06
N LYS A 98 -8.36 -18.07 39.15
CA LYS A 98 -8.80 -19.27 39.87
C LYS A 98 -9.94 -20.02 39.17
N LEU A 99 -10.85 -19.30 38.52
CA LEU A 99 -12.10 -19.86 37.98
C LEU A 99 -11.99 -20.27 36.51
N SER A 100 -11.23 -19.53 35.70
CA SER A 100 -11.04 -19.79 34.26
C SER A 100 -9.68 -19.26 33.80
N SER A 101 -8.70 -20.16 33.62
CA SER A 101 -7.39 -19.80 33.07
C SER A 101 -7.42 -19.50 31.56
N SER A 102 -8.42 -19.98 30.83
CA SER A 102 -8.62 -19.67 29.41
C SER A 102 -9.11 -18.24 29.21
N SER A 103 -10.01 -17.73 30.06
CA SER A 103 -10.58 -16.40 29.89
C SER A 103 -9.58 -15.27 30.22
N THR A 104 -8.59 -15.52 31.09
CA THR A 104 -7.48 -14.59 31.39
C THR A 104 -6.67 -14.23 30.14
N LYS A 105 -6.57 -15.14 29.16
CA LYS A 105 -5.91 -14.92 27.86
C LYS A 105 -6.47 -13.73 27.10
N HIS A 106 -7.75 -13.44 27.29
CA HIS A 106 -8.48 -12.44 26.51
C HIS A 106 -8.54 -11.07 27.18
N ILE A 107 -8.11 -10.95 28.43
CA ILE A 107 -8.19 -9.69 29.18
C ILE A 107 -6.82 -9.04 29.30
N ILE A 108 -5.74 -9.84 29.24
CA ILE A 108 -4.37 -9.36 29.41
C ILE A 108 -4.01 -8.19 28.49
N SER A 109 -4.32 -8.28 27.20
CA SER A 109 -4.05 -7.19 26.24
C SER A 109 -4.87 -5.93 26.50
N GLN A 110 -6.10 -6.07 27.01
CA GLN A 110 -6.98 -4.95 27.36
C GLN A 110 -6.54 -4.26 28.65
N ILE A 111 -6.13 -5.01 29.68
CA ILE A 111 -5.61 -4.45 30.94
C ILE A 111 -4.28 -3.74 30.69
N VAL A 112 -3.35 -4.37 29.98
CA VAL A 112 -2.08 -3.75 29.60
C VAL A 112 -2.32 -2.48 28.79
N ALA A 113 -3.23 -2.53 27.81
CA ALA A 113 -3.63 -1.37 27.02
C ALA A 113 -4.20 -0.21 27.84
N ALA A 114 -4.93 -0.49 28.93
CA ALA A 114 -5.50 0.53 29.80
C ALA A 114 -4.50 1.09 30.81
N PHE A 115 -3.51 0.29 31.23
CA PHE A 115 -2.44 0.77 32.10
C PHE A 115 -1.40 1.62 31.39
N ILE A 116 -1.26 1.49 30.07
CA ILE A 116 -0.29 2.28 29.29
C ILE A 116 -0.39 3.79 29.55
N PRO A 117 -1.57 4.45 29.40
CA PRO A 117 -1.70 5.89 29.70
C PRO A 117 -1.33 6.25 31.15
N CYS A 118 -1.65 5.38 32.11
CA CYS A 118 -1.30 5.58 33.51
C CYS A 118 0.21 5.46 33.74
N LEU A 119 0.86 4.49 33.10
CA LEU A 119 2.31 4.25 33.17
C LEU A 119 3.10 5.37 32.48
N GLU A 120 2.58 5.94 31.39
CA GLU A 120 3.17 7.11 30.72
C GLU A 120 3.14 8.35 31.63
N ARG A 121 1.99 8.67 32.27
CA ARG A 121 1.92 9.76 33.25
C ARG A 121 2.86 9.54 34.45
N CYS A 122 3.09 8.28 34.82
CA CYS A 122 4.00 7.93 35.92
C CYS A 122 5.48 8.15 35.60
N LYS A 123 5.88 8.33 34.33
CA LYS A 123 7.26 8.73 33.97
C LYS A 123 7.58 10.15 34.43
N GLU A 124 6.58 11.04 34.39
CA GLU A 124 6.73 12.45 34.74
C GLU A 124 6.54 12.68 36.25
N ASN A 125 5.66 11.91 36.90
CA ASN A 125 5.41 11.97 38.35
C ASN A 125 5.16 10.57 38.94
N PRO A 126 6.00 10.05 39.87
CA PRO A 126 5.78 8.73 40.48
C PRO A 126 4.55 8.76 41.40
N SER A 127 3.43 8.21 40.93
CA SER A 127 2.19 8.13 41.70
C SER A 127 2.25 7.05 42.80
N ILE A 128 1.46 7.24 43.86
CA ILE A 128 1.25 6.26 44.94
C ILE A 128 0.69 4.92 44.40
N ASN A 129 0.02 4.96 43.23
CA ASN A 129 -0.66 3.82 42.62
C ASN A 129 0.26 2.93 41.77
N LEU A 130 1.48 3.37 41.44
CA LEU A 130 2.43 2.61 40.62
C LEU A 130 2.75 1.23 41.20
N LYS A 131 2.94 1.14 42.52
CA LYS A 131 3.22 -0.14 43.21
C LYS A 131 2.10 -1.17 43.00
N LYS A 132 0.85 -0.71 42.98
CA LYS A 132 -0.32 -1.58 42.83
C LYS A 132 -0.50 -2.02 41.37
N ILE A 133 -0.22 -1.14 40.41
CA ILE A 133 -0.19 -1.47 38.98
C ILE A 133 0.88 -2.53 38.69
N VAL A 134 2.09 -2.36 39.25
CA VAL A 134 3.19 -3.33 39.12
C VAL A 134 2.78 -4.70 39.67
N SER A 135 2.21 -4.75 40.89
CA SER A 135 1.75 -6.02 41.46
C SER A 135 0.67 -6.71 40.62
N ILE A 136 -0.25 -5.96 40.00
CA ILE A 136 -1.26 -6.54 39.11
C ILE A 136 -0.60 -7.13 37.85
N LEU A 137 0.40 -6.45 37.28
CA LEU A 137 1.12 -6.92 36.11
C LEU A 137 2.01 -8.12 36.40
N GLU A 138 2.62 -8.19 37.59
CA GLU A 138 3.37 -9.36 38.05
C GLU A 138 2.47 -10.60 38.18
N ASP A 139 1.30 -10.47 38.84
CA ASP A 139 0.32 -11.56 38.95
C ASP A 139 -0.21 -12.01 37.56
N LEU A 140 -0.40 -11.08 36.62
CA LEU A 140 -0.89 -11.40 35.27
C LEU A 140 0.17 -12.03 34.37
N VAL A 141 1.39 -11.49 34.35
CA VAL A 141 2.43 -11.83 33.36
C VAL A 141 3.41 -12.85 33.91
N VAL A 142 3.84 -12.70 35.17
CA VAL A 142 4.90 -13.52 35.77
C VAL A 142 4.32 -14.83 36.31
N GLU A 143 3.25 -14.78 37.10
CA GLU A 143 2.66 -16.00 37.69
C GLU A 143 2.02 -16.91 36.64
N ASN A 144 1.43 -16.33 35.58
CA ASN A 144 0.71 -17.07 34.52
C ASN A 144 1.55 -17.31 33.24
N ARG A 145 2.87 -17.15 33.30
CA ARG A 145 3.80 -17.18 32.14
C ARG A 145 3.68 -18.42 31.24
N LEU A 146 3.41 -19.60 31.80
CA LEU A 146 3.34 -20.86 31.04
C LEU A 146 2.03 -20.99 30.24
N LEU A 147 0.92 -20.49 30.80
CA LEU A 147 -0.41 -20.58 30.19
C LEU A 147 -0.63 -19.50 29.12
N LEU A 148 0.05 -18.36 29.26
CA LEU A 148 -0.12 -17.16 28.44
C LEU A 148 1.02 -16.90 27.46
N ARG A 149 2.00 -17.81 27.33
CA ARG A 149 3.22 -17.57 26.54
C ARG A 149 2.97 -17.01 25.13
N GLN A 150 1.99 -17.53 24.39
CA GLN A 150 1.64 -17.03 23.06
C GLN A 150 1.04 -15.61 23.10
N HIS A 151 0.18 -15.31 24.07
CA HIS A 151 -0.46 -13.99 24.19
C HIS A 151 0.47 -12.94 24.79
N ILE A 152 1.46 -13.35 25.61
CA ILE A 152 2.50 -12.47 26.15
C ILE A 152 3.42 -12.00 25.01
N ARG A 153 3.62 -12.79 23.95
CA ARG A 153 4.37 -12.35 22.75
C ARG A 153 3.74 -11.13 22.09
N GLU A 154 2.41 -11.11 22.01
CA GLU A 154 1.62 -10.04 21.39
C GLU A 154 1.57 -8.74 22.22
N LEU A 155 1.99 -8.78 23.50
CA LEU A 155 1.96 -7.61 24.37
C LEU A 155 3.09 -6.64 24.03
N PRO A 156 2.86 -5.32 24.05
CA PRO A 156 3.92 -4.32 23.92
C PRO A 156 4.89 -4.37 25.10
N LEU A 157 6.14 -3.98 24.86
CA LEU A 157 7.11 -3.69 25.91
C LEU A 157 6.61 -2.50 26.73
N LEU A 158 6.55 -2.68 28.04
CA LEU A 158 6.10 -1.64 28.95
C LEU A 158 7.21 -0.58 29.13
N PRO A 159 6.85 0.66 29.51
CA PRO A 159 7.82 1.72 29.78
C PRO A 159 8.93 1.27 30.75
N SER A 160 10.18 1.67 30.48
CA SER A 160 11.38 1.33 31.27
C SER A 160 11.39 1.99 32.66
N ILE A 161 10.52 1.50 33.55
CA ILE A 161 10.41 1.90 34.96
C ILE A 161 11.09 0.81 35.81
N PRO A 162 11.88 1.14 36.85
CA PRO A 162 12.60 0.15 37.66
C PRO A 162 11.72 -0.99 38.19
N GLY A 163 10.48 -0.68 38.59
CA GLY A 163 9.51 -1.65 39.09
C GLY A 163 8.89 -2.57 38.03
N LEU A 164 9.02 -2.28 36.73
CA LEU A 164 8.52 -3.12 35.64
C LEU A 164 9.61 -3.98 34.98
N SER A 165 10.82 -3.97 35.54
CA SER A 165 11.97 -4.69 34.99
C SER A 165 11.73 -6.19 34.86
N GLU A 166 11.15 -6.83 35.87
CA GLU A 166 10.85 -8.26 35.85
C GLU A 166 9.72 -8.60 34.86
N VAL A 167 8.68 -7.78 34.78
CA VAL A 167 7.59 -7.95 33.80
C VAL A 167 8.11 -7.82 32.37
N ASN A 168 8.93 -6.80 32.09
CA ASN A 168 9.55 -6.60 30.78
C ASN A 168 10.51 -7.74 30.40
N LYS A 169 11.21 -8.31 31.38
CA LYS A 169 12.08 -9.47 31.17
C LYS A 169 11.27 -10.70 30.72
N VAL A 170 10.14 -10.99 31.39
CA VAL A 170 9.26 -12.11 31.00
C VAL A 170 8.65 -11.89 29.61
N ILE A 171 8.27 -10.66 29.26
CA ILE A 171 7.77 -10.33 27.91
C ILE A 171 8.86 -10.56 26.86
N GLN A 172 10.11 -10.13 27.11
CA GLN A 172 11.24 -10.36 26.21
C GLN A 172 11.60 -11.84 26.07
N GLU A 173 11.60 -12.60 27.17
CA GLU A 173 11.80 -14.06 27.14
C GLU A 173 10.70 -14.80 26.36
N ALA A 174 9.45 -14.33 26.46
CA ALA A 174 8.34 -14.87 25.69
C ALA A 174 8.50 -14.61 24.19
N ARG A 175 8.89 -13.38 23.81
CA ARG A 175 9.21 -12.98 22.42
C ARG A 175 10.41 -13.76 21.86
N GLY A 176 11.42 -14.05 22.67
CA GLY A 176 12.61 -14.84 22.29
C GLY A 176 13.68 -14.01 21.57
N SER A 177 14.75 -14.67 21.09
CA SER A 177 15.76 -14.03 20.23
C SER A 177 15.20 -13.85 18.81
N THR A 178 14.44 -12.78 18.62
CA THR A 178 13.75 -12.50 17.36
C THR A 178 14.74 -11.96 16.32
N SER A 179 14.74 -12.54 15.11
CA SER A 179 15.41 -11.93 13.96
C SER A 179 14.79 -10.55 13.67
N LEU A 180 15.47 -9.68 12.92
CA LEU A 180 14.88 -8.39 12.53
C LEU A 180 13.56 -8.60 11.77
N HIS A 181 13.52 -9.59 10.89
CA HIS A 181 12.31 -10.00 10.18
C HIS A 181 11.15 -10.33 11.14
N ASP A 182 11.40 -11.15 12.16
CA ASP A 182 10.35 -11.51 13.14
C ASP A 182 9.88 -10.29 13.93
N GLN A 183 10.78 -9.37 14.30
CA GLN A 183 10.40 -8.13 14.98
C GLN A 183 9.51 -7.24 14.12
N LEU A 184 9.78 -7.17 12.81
CA LEU A 184 8.95 -6.41 11.87
C LEU A 184 7.60 -7.10 11.66
N GLN A 185 7.55 -8.43 11.60
CA GLN A 185 6.31 -9.18 11.52
C GLN A 185 5.45 -9.02 12.79
N ASP A 186 6.06 -9.12 13.97
CA ASP A 186 5.38 -8.84 15.25
C ASP A 186 4.82 -7.41 15.29
N ALA A 187 5.54 -6.44 14.73
CA ALA A 187 5.06 -5.06 14.62
C ALA A 187 3.88 -4.93 13.65
N VAL A 188 3.86 -5.67 12.53
CA VAL A 188 2.71 -5.74 11.61
C VAL A 188 1.48 -6.27 12.32
N ASP A 189 1.64 -7.38 13.06
CA ASP A 189 0.53 -8.00 13.79
C ASP A 189 0.00 -7.06 14.90
N GLY A 190 0.91 -6.40 15.62
CA GLY A 190 0.60 -5.38 16.62
C GLY A 190 -0.09 -4.14 16.07
N LEU A 191 0.30 -3.65 14.88
CA LEU A 191 -0.33 -2.52 14.19
C LEU A 191 -1.73 -2.86 13.66
N ASN A 192 -2.01 -4.13 13.40
CA ASN A 192 -3.33 -4.61 12.98
C ASN A 192 -4.22 -5.05 14.16
N HIS A 193 -3.75 -4.89 15.40
CA HIS A 193 -4.49 -5.26 16.60
C HIS A 193 -5.78 -4.42 16.80
N GLU A 194 -6.80 -5.02 17.41
CA GLU A 194 -8.12 -4.42 17.60
C GLU A 194 -8.11 -3.13 18.44
N SER A 195 -7.32 -3.14 19.52
CA SER A 195 -7.19 -2.03 20.46
C SER A 195 -6.30 -0.90 19.92
N LEU A 196 -6.84 0.32 19.89
CA LEU A 196 -6.11 1.54 19.49
C LEU A 196 -4.88 1.81 20.35
N ASN A 197 -4.93 1.52 21.65
CA ASN A 197 -3.79 1.75 22.56
C ASN A 197 -2.63 0.78 22.26
N VAL A 198 -2.95 -0.47 21.90
CA VAL A 198 -1.92 -1.45 21.49
C VAL A 198 -1.29 -1.02 20.18
N ARG A 199 -2.10 -0.64 19.18
CA ARG A 199 -1.60 -0.11 17.90
C ARG A 199 -0.68 1.10 18.10
N TYR A 200 -1.07 2.03 18.96
CA TYR A 200 -0.26 3.20 19.31
C TYR A 200 1.08 2.82 19.95
N MET A 201 1.07 1.92 20.94
CA MET A 201 2.31 1.50 21.60
C MET A 201 3.23 0.75 20.65
N MET A 202 2.69 -0.12 19.81
CA MET A 202 3.46 -0.84 18.79
C MET A 202 4.05 0.10 17.75
N ALA A 203 3.31 1.13 17.33
CA ALA A 203 3.86 2.18 16.47
C ALA A 203 5.01 2.95 17.17
N CYS A 204 4.90 3.24 18.47
CA CYS A 204 5.97 3.86 19.24
C CYS A 204 7.20 2.95 19.40
N GLU A 205 7.02 1.65 19.61
CA GLU A 205 8.10 0.66 19.63
C GLU A 205 8.78 0.55 18.27
N LEU A 206 7.98 0.45 17.20
CA LEU A 206 8.45 0.38 15.84
C LEU A 206 9.26 1.62 15.47
N SER A 207 8.78 2.82 15.82
CA SER A 207 9.51 4.07 15.61
C SER A 207 10.92 4.01 16.24
N LYS A 208 11.03 3.52 17.49
CA LYS A 208 12.33 3.33 18.14
C LYS A 208 13.19 2.27 17.46
N LEU A 209 12.59 1.17 17.03
CA LEU A 209 13.28 0.08 16.33
C LEU A 209 13.86 0.58 15.00
N LEU A 210 13.08 1.31 14.21
CA LEU A 210 13.49 1.88 12.93
C LEU A 210 14.62 2.92 13.09
N ILE A 211 14.67 3.62 14.22
CA ILE A 211 15.78 4.55 14.53
C ILE A 211 17.01 3.77 15.01
N LEU A 212 16.85 2.77 15.89
CA LEU A 212 17.96 2.04 16.51
C LEU A 212 18.67 1.08 15.55
N ARG A 213 17.93 0.32 14.74
CA ARG A 213 18.43 -0.70 13.80
C ARG A 213 18.31 -0.27 12.34
N ARG A 214 18.42 1.04 12.08
CA ARG A 214 18.21 1.65 10.76
C ARG A 214 19.05 1.01 9.65
N GLU A 215 20.35 0.82 9.90
CA GLU A 215 21.29 0.21 8.93
C GLU A 215 20.83 -1.20 8.53
N GLU A 216 20.41 -2.02 9.50
CA GLU A 216 19.95 -3.38 9.25
C GLU A 216 18.63 -3.42 8.48
N VAL A 217 17.69 -2.52 8.79
CA VAL A 217 16.42 -2.40 8.04
C VAL A 217 16.68 -1.97 6.59
N THR A 218 17.57 -1.01 6.36
CA THR A 218 17.92 -0.58 4.99
C THR A 218 18.67 -1.65 4.21
N ALA A 219 19.54 -2.42 4.88
CA ALA A 219 20.21 -3.57 4.27
C ALA A 219 19.21 -4.67 3.89
N LEU A 220 18.23 -4.97 4.75
CA LEU A 220 17.15 -5.93 4.48
C LEU A 220 16.30 -5.53 3.27
N ILE A 221 15.99 -4.24 3.10
CA ILE A 221 15.29 -3.73 1.91
C ILE A 221 16.17 -3.78 0.65
N ALA A 222 17.50 -3.65 0.81
CA ALA A 222 18.45 -3.68 -0.29
C ALA A 222 18.80 -5.09 -0.78
N ASP A 223 18.71 -6.11 0.08
CA ASP A 223 19.03 -7.52 -0.24
C ASP A 223 18.01 -8.20 -1.19
N GLU A 224 16.86 -7.54 -1.43
CA GLU A 224 15.82 -7.95 -2.40
C GLU A 224 15.27 -9.38 -2.19
N SER A 225 15.40 -9.92 -0.99
CA SER A 225 14.79 -11.18 -0.57
C SER A 225 13.25 -11.09 -0.65
N ILE A 226 12.62 -12.10 -1.27
CA ILE A 226 11.16 -12.10 -1.52
C ILE A 226 10.37 -12.08 -0.20
N VAL A 227 10.85 -12.80 0.81
CA VAL A 227 10.18 -12.95 2.11
C VAL A 227 10.24 -11.64 2.88
N ASP A 228 11.41 -11.01 2.90
CA ASP A 228 11.62 -9.72 3.56
C ASP A 228 10.79 -8.60 2.92
N LEU A 229 10.69 -8.58 1.59
CA LEU A 229 9.85 -7.62 0.85
C LEU A 229 8.36 -7.76 1.17
N ASP A 230 7.88 -8.97 1.48
CA ASP A 230 6.47 -9.21 1.85
C ASP A 230 6.14 -8.63 3.22
N VAL A 231 7.04 -8.77 4.19
CA VAL A 231 6.89 -8.17 5.52
C VAL A 231 6.96 -6.64 5.43
N ILE A 232 7.91 -6.09 4.67
CA ILE A 232 8.00 -4.62 4.47
C ILE A 232 6.76 -4.08 3.76
N SER A 233 6.23 -4.78 2.76
CA SER A 233 5.00 -4.37 2.07
C SER A 233 3.80 -4.39 3.02
N SER A 234 3.69 -5.40 3.87
CA SER A 234 2.65 -5.52 4.90
C SER A 234 2.78 -4.43 5.97
N LEU A 235 4.00 -4.06 6.35
CA LEU A 235 4.31 -2.99 7.29
C LEU A 235 3.88 -1.62 6.76
N ILE A 236 4.29 -1.27 5.53
CA ILE A 236 3.89 -0.01 4.88
C ILE A 236 2.36 0.06 4.78
N SER A 237 1.70 -1.04 4.40
CA SER A 237 0.24 -1.11 4.29
C SER A 237 -0.46 -0.89 5.64
N SER A 238 0.09 -1.46 6.72
CA SER A 238 -0.44 -1.30 8.08
C SER A 238 -0.24 0.13 8.61
N LEU A 239 0.91 0.74 8.31
CA LEU A 239 1.19 2.13 8.66
C LEU A 239 0.29 3.13 7.91
N LEU A 240 0.07 2.94 6.60
CA LEU A 240 -0.86 3.76 5.82
C LEU A 240 -2.29 3.67 6.37
N ARG A 241 -2.73 2.48 6.78
CA ARG A 241 -4.01 2.27 7.46
C ARG A 241 -4.07 3.00 8.81
N GLY A 242 -2.96 3.03 9.55
CA GLY A 242 -2.82 3.81 10.78
C GLY A 242 -2.96 5.32 10.55
N CYS A 243 -2.39 5.85 9.45
CA CYS A 243 -2.58 7.26 9.07
C CYS A 243 -4.04 7.59 8.69
N ALA A 244 -4.76 6.62 8.11
CA ALA A 244 -6.17 6.74 7.73
C ALA A 244 -7.17 6.51 8.87
N GLU A 245 -6.73 6.17 10.08
CA GLU A 245 -7.61 5.92 11.24
C GLU A 245 -8.46 7.16 11.59
N GLU A 246 -9.78 7.04 11.81
CA GLU A 246 -10.67 8.20 12.02
C GLU A 246 -11.30 8.30 13.41
N SER A 247 -10.66 7.68 14.41
CA SER A 247 -11.16 7.71 15.79
C SER A 247 -11.15 9.12 16.41
N ARG A 248 -12.12 9.36 17.33
CA ARG A 248 -12.27 10.62 18.08
C ARG A 248 -11.27 10.79 19.21
N THR A 249 -10.61 9.71 19.60
CA THR A 249 -9.75 9.65 20.77
C THR A 249 -8.44 10.40 20.53
N ALA A 250 -7.90 11.04 21.58
CA ALA A 250 -6.58 11.67 21.52
C ALA A 250 -5.48 10.67 21.10
N VAL A 251 -5.57 9.42 21.58
CA VAL A 251 -4.67 8.32 21.19
C VAL A 251 -4.72 8.06 19.69
N GLY A 252 -5.91 8.10 19.08
CA GLY A 252 -6.08 7.96 17.63
C GLY A 252 -5.37 9.03 16.82
N GLN A 253 -5.43 10.30 17.26
CA GLN A 253 -4.71 11.39 16.59
C GLN A 253 -3.20 11.24 16.75
N ARG A 254 -2.74 10.82 17.94
CA ARG A 254 -1.31 10.51 18.17
C ARG A 254 -0.84 9.33 17.32
N LEU A 255 -1.66 8.28 17.18
CA LEU A 255 -1.36 7.13 16.33
C LEU A 255 -1.09 7.54 14.89
N LYS A 256 -1.90 8.45 14.30
CA LYS A 256 -1.67 8.93 12.92
C LYS A 256 -0.29 9.57 12.77
N LEU A 257 0.09 10.42 13.73
CA LEU A 257 1.37 11.12 13.71
C LEU A 257 2.53 10.14 13.85
N VAL A 258 2.46 9.21 14.82
CA VAL A 258 3.50 8.19 15.00
C VAL A 258 3.61 7.25 13.80
N CYS A 259 2.49 6.91 13.14
CA CYS A 259 2.52 6.13 11.89
C CYS A 259 3.22 6.92 10.76
N ALA A 260 2.97 8.23 10.66
CA ALA A 260 3.68 9.09 9.72
C ALA A 260 5.17 9.22 10.07
N ASP A 261 5.53 9.24 11.36
CA ASP A 261 6.93 9.21 11.82
C ASP A 261 7.61 7.89 11.43
N CYS A 262 6.93 6.76 11.57
CA CYS A 262 7.44 5.46 11.14
C CYS A 262 7.64 5.41 9.63
N LEU A 263 6.69 5.93 8.83
CA LEU A 263 6.83 6.03 7.37
C LEU A 263 7.98 6.95 6.97
N GLY A 264 8.15 8.07 7.68
CA GLY A 264 9.29 8.96 7.53
C GLY A 264 10.61 8.26 7.83
N ALA A 265 10.72 7.56 8.96
CA ALA A 265 11.91 6.85 9.40
C ALA A 265 12.30 5.68 8.46
N LEU A 266 11.31 4.88 8.03
CA LEU A 266 11.50 3.83 7.02
C LEU A 266 12.03 4.42 5.70
N GLY A 267 11.52 5.60 5.34
CA GLY A 267 11.87 6.30 4.12
C GLY A 267 11.02 5.91 2.92
N ALA A 268 11.18 6.67 1.84
CA ALA A 268 10.47 6.48 0.58
C ALA A 268 11.06 5.29 -0.18
N VAL A 269 10.62 4.07 0.14
CA VAL A 269 11.00 2.83 -0.56
C VAL A 269 10.48 2.85 -2.00
N ASP A 270 11.28 2.41 -2.97
CA ASP A 270 10.87 2.38 -4.38
C ASP A 270 9.54 1.62 -4.58
N PRO A 271 8.49 2.24 -5.15
CA PRO A 271 7.23 1.57 -5.43
C PRO A 271 7.37 0.35 -6.34
N ALA A 272 8.42 0.25 -7.16
CA ALA A 272 8.67 -0.93 -7.99
C ALA A 272 9.02 -2.19 -7.16
N LYS A 273 9.54 -2.01 -5.94
CA LYS A 273 9.87 -3.10 -5.00
C LYS A 273 8.68 -3.51 -4.12
N PHE A 274 7.62 -2.72 -4.13
CA PHE A 274 6.43 -2.93 -3.31
C PHE A 274 5.46 -3.89 -4.02
N LYS A 275 5.10 -5.00 -3.38
CA LYS A 275 3.96 -5.79 -3.84
C LYS A 275 2.70 -5.02 -3.46
N GLY A 276 1.92 -4.61 -4.46
CA GLY A 276 0.71 -3.81 -4.28
C GLY A 276 -0.18 -4.37 -3.16
N ILE A 277 -0.86 -3.48 -2.44
CA ILE A 277 -1.94 -3.88 -1.53
C ILE A 277 -2.92 -4.67 -2.39
N ALA A 278 -2.96 -5.99 -2.22
CA ALA A 278 -3.98 -6.79 -2.88
C ALA A 278 -5.30 -6.28 -2.32
N SER A 279 -6.04 -5.50 -3.11
CA SER A 279 -7.40 -5.11 -2.76
C SER A 279 -8.20 -6.41 -2.76
N GLU A 280 -8.36 -7.00 -1.57
CA GLU A 280 -9.23 -8.15 -1.40
C GLU A 280 -10.60 -7.76 -1.92
N ARG A 281 -11.07 -8.48 -2.94
CA ARG A 281 -12.32 -8.17 -3.62
C ARG A 281 -13.45 -8.17 -2.60
N PHE A 282 -14.09 -7.03 -2.40
CA PHE A 282 -15.25 -6.92 -1.52
C PHE A 282 -16.46 -7.53 -2.22
N LYS A 283 -16.79 -8.78 -1.87
CA LYS A 283 -17.99 -9.45 -2.39
C LYS A 283 -19.22 -9.01 -1.58
N ILE A 284 -20.10 -8.23 -2.21
CA ILE A 284 -21.39 -7.85 -1.59
C ILE A 284 -22.35 -9.06 -1.55
N GLU A 285 -22.26 -9.97 -2.50
CA GLU A 285 -23.12 -11.15 -2.53
C GLU A 285 -22.70 -12.14 -1.44
N CYS A 286 -23.52 -12.22 -0.41
CA CYS A 286 -23.39 -13.16 0.69
C CYS A 286 -24.79 -13.58 1.16
N SER A 287 -24.89 -14.77 1.74
CA SER A 287 -26.13 -15.18 2.38
C SER A 287 -26.40 -14.33 3.63
N ASP A 288 -27.66 -14.23 4.06
CA ASP A 288 -28.00 -13.48 5.28
C ASP A 288 -27.26 -14.04 6.51
N ASP A 289 -27.04 -15.36 6.55
CA ASP A 289 -26.28 -16.03 7.60
C ASP A 289 -24.78 -15.72 7.53
N ASP A 290 -24.21 -15.59 6.32
CA ASP A 290 -22.82 -15.16 6.15
C ASP A 290 -22.63 -13.69 6.56
N LEU A 291 -23.57 -12.81 6.22
CA LEU A 291 -23.54 -11.42 6.64
C LEU A 291 -23.63 -11.30 8.16
N ILE A 292 -24.55 -12.02 8.80
CA ILE A 292 -24.68 -12.05 10.25
C ILE A 292 -23.41 -12.60 10.90
N PHE A 293 -22.85 -13.69 10.36
CA PHE A 293 -21.60 -14.27 10.84
C PHE A 293 -20.46 -13.26 10.77
N GLU A 294 -20.23 -12.64 9.62
CA GLU A 294 -19.15 -11.69 9.40
C GLU A 294 -19.31 -10.44 10.27
N LEU A 295 -20.53 -9.90 10.38
CA LEU A 295 -20.83 -8.76 11.26
C LEU A 295 -20.55 -9.09 12.72
N ILE A 296 -21.00 -10.25 13.23
CA ILE A 296 -20.76 -10.63 14.62
C ILE A 296 -19.27 -10.94 14.84
N HIS A 297 -18.68 -11.79 14.01
CA HIS A 297 -17.36 -12.36 14.21
C HIS A 297 -16.23 -11.33 14.01
N LYS A 298 -16.28 -10.51 12.94
CA LYS A 298 -15.19 -9.59 12.59
C LYS A 298 -15.39 -8.15 13.09
N HIS A 299 -16.64 -7.71 13.25
CA HIS A 299 -16.93 -6.29 13.54
C HIS A 299 -17.50 -6.06 14.94
N LEU A 300 -18.62 -6.71 15.29
CA LEU A 300 -19.35 -6.43 16.52
C LEU A 300 -18.70 -7.06 17.76
N ALA A 301 -18.18 -8.28 17.68
CA ALA A 301 -17.46 -8.90 18.80
C ALA A 301 -16.24 -8.05 19.20
N ARG A 302 -15.49 -7.57 18.19
CA ARG A 302 -14.40 -6.59 18.36
C ARG A 302 -14.92 -5.32 19.04
N ALA A 303 -15.93 -4.66 18.47
CA ALA A 303 -16.47 -3.41 19.00
C ALA A 303 -17.03 -3.55 20.44
N PHE A 304 -17.61 -4.71 20.77
CA PHE A 304 -18.14 -5.01 22.11
C PHE A 304 -17.03 -5.20 23.15
N ARG A 305 -15.92 -5.85 22.78
CA ARG A 305 -14.74 -6.04 23.64
C ARG A 305 -13.94 -4.76 23.81
N SER A 306 -13.66 -4.06 22.71
CA SER A 306 -12.80 -2.88 22.67
C SER A 306 -13.53 -1.58 23.04
N ALA A 307 -14.78 -1.64 23.49
CA ALA A 307 -15.56 -0.46 23.85
C ALA A 307 -14.87 0.31 24.99
N SER A 308 -14.77 1.63 24.84
CA SER A 308 -14.26 2.54 25.87
C SER A 308 -15.35 3.06 26.81
N ASP A 309 -16.62 2.86 26.45
CA ASP A 309 -17.79 3.44 27.10
C ASP A 309 -18.94 2.41 27.10
N THR A 310 -19.74 2.41 28.16
CA THR A 310 -20.86 1.47 28.32
C THR A 310 -21.94 1.72 27.28
N ILE A 311 -22.08 2.95 26.77
CA ILE A 311 -23.01 3.26 25.68
C ILE A 311 -22.65 2.52 24.39
N VAL A 312 -21.35 2.49 24.04
CA VAL A 312 -20.86 1.80 22.83
C VAL A 312 -21.03 0.30 23.00
N GLN A 313 -20.70 -0.20 24.18
CA GLN A 313 -20.81 -1.60 24.52
C GLN A 313 -22.26 -2.10 24.50
N ASP A 314 -23.19 -1.36 25.12
CA ASP A 314 -24.62 -1.70 25.15
C ASP A 314 -25.23 -1.62 23.76
N SER A 315 -24.78 -0.67 22.93
CA SER A 315 -25.18 -0.58 21.52
C SER A 315 -24.70 -1.79 20.71
N ALA A 316 -23.48 -2.26 20.93
CA ALA A 316 -22.94 -3.47 20.30
C ALA A 316 -23.63 -4.74 20.82
N ALA A 317 -23.86 -4.83 22.13
CA ALA A 317 -24.56 -5.95 22.77
C ALA A 317 -25.97 -6.11 22.23
N LEU A 318 -26.68 -4.99 22.04
CA LEU A 318 -28.00 -4.99 21.44
C LEU A 318 -27.95 -5.44 19.97
N ALA A 319 -27.00 -4.93 19.19
CA ALA A 319 -26.86 -5.36 17.80
C ALA A 319 -26.63 -6.87 17.72
N ILE A 320 -25.70 -7.41 18.53
CA ILE A 320 -25.43 -8.86 18.62
C ILE A 320 -26.69 -9.62 19.04
N GLN A 321 -27.40 -9.16 20.08
CA GLN A 321 -28.63 -9.77 20.58
C GLN A 321 -29.69 -9.88 19.47
N GLU A 322 -29.98 -8.79 18.76
CA GLU A 322 -31.00 -8.78 17.72
C GLU A 322 -30.59 -9.64 16.51
N LEU A 323 -29.31 -9.61 16.11
CA LEU A 323 -28.82 -10.47 15.03
C LEU A 323 -28.88 -11.97 15.37
N LEU A 324 -28.56 -12.35 16.61
CA LEU A 324 -28.68 -13.73 17.07
C LEU A 324 -30.15 -14.20 17.10
N LYS A 325 -31.08 -13.32 17.47
CA LYS A 325 -32.52 -13.61 17.38
C LYS A 325 -32.98 -13.82 15.94
N LEU A 326 -32.51 -12.98 15.01
CA LEU A 326 -32.82 -13.10 13.58
C LEU A 326 -32.29 -14.40 12.96
N ALA A 327 -31.13 -14.87 13.43
CA ALA A 327 -30.56 -16.16 13.03
C ALA A 327 -31.26 -17.39 13.66
N GLY A 328 -32.13 -17.18 14.65
CA GLY A 328 -32.82 -18.26 15.36
C GLY A 328 -31.97 -18.95 16.44
N CYS A 329 -30.91 -18.31 16.93
CA CYS A 329 -30.10 -18.83 18.04
C CYS A 329 -30.88 -18.72 19.37
N GLN A 330 -31.13 -19.86 20.02
CA GLN A 330 -31.87 -19.92 21.30
C GLN A 330 -30.94 -19.98 22.52
N ALA A 331 -31.44 -19.57 23.69
CA ALA A 331 -30.72 -19.59 24.96
C ALA A 331 -30.27 -20.99 25.42
N SER A 332 -30.97 -22.05 24.98
CA SER A 332 -30.63 -23.47 25.23
C SER A 332 -29.29 -23.90 24.61
N LEU A 333 -28.76 -23.14 23.63
CA LEU A 333 -27.45 -23.40 23.03
C LEU A 333 -26.28 -23.03 23.96
N SER A 334 -26.50 -22.19 24.98
CA SER A 334 -25.48 -21.85 25.99
C SER A 334 -25.22 -22.98 26.99
N GLU A 335 -26.20 -23.84 27.25
CA GLU A 335 -26.11 -24.91 28.25
C GLU A 335 -25.28 -26.10 27.74
N ASN A 336 -25.18 -26.26 26.41
CA ASN A 336 -24.43 -27.33 25.76
C ASN A 336 -22.90 -27.15 25.76
N LEU A 337 -22.37 -26.01 26.22
CA LEU A 337 -20.91 -25.80 26.35
C LEU A 337 -20.29 -26.56 27.54
N GLY A 338 -21.10 -27.08 28.47
CA GLY A 338 -20.61 -27.75 29.69
C GLY A 338 -20.64 -29.28 29.67
N ASN A 339 -21.46 -29.91 28.82
CA ASN A 339 -21.78 -31.34 28.89
C ASN A 339 -21.56 -32.05 27.55
N GLU A 340 -20.30 -32.22 27.12
CA GLU A 340 -19.98 -33.08 25.97
C GLU A 340 -20.06 -34.59 26.29
N THR A 341 -20.26 -34.99 27.55
CA THR A 341 -20.10 -36.39 27.98
C THR A 341 -21.37 -37.25 28.05
N LEU A 342 -22.58 -36.73 27.82
CA LEU A 342 -23.82 -37.53 27.91
C LEU A 342 -24.78 -37.25 26.76
N ARG A 343 -24.48 -37.81 25.58
CA ARG A 343 -25.48 -38.02 24.53
C ARG A 343 -25.96 -39.48 24.57
N THR A 344 -27.02 -39.74 25.32
CA THR A 344 -27.82 -40.96 25.17
C THR A 344 -29.30 -40.59 25.21
N TYR A 345 -29.94 -40.84 24.07
CA TYR A 345 -31.34 -41.20 23.83
C TYR A 345 -32.46 -40.34 24.45
N GLU A 346 -33.48 -40.08 23.60
CA GLU A 346 -34.75 -39.38 23.87
C GLU A 346 -34.58 -37.85 23.79
N ASP A 347 -35.05 -37.16 22.75
CA ASP A 347 -36.47 -37.06 22.41
C ASP A 347 -36.66 -36.65 20.94
N ARG A 348 -37.40 -37.45 20.16
CA ARG A 348 -37.85 -37.12 18.80
C ARG A 348 -39.37 -37.03 18.81
N VAL A 349 -39.91 -35.89 19.20
CA VAL A 349 -41.31 -35.55 18.94
C VAL A 349 -41.41 -34.23 18.17
N ALA A 350 -42.02 -34.38 16.99
CA ALA A 350 -42.29 -33.47 15.89
C ALA A 350 -42.74 -32.03 16.23
N GLY A 351 -42.22 -31.06 15.45
CA GLY A 351 -42.93 -29.80 15.19
C GLY A 351 -42.12 -28.56 14.78
N GLY A 352 -40.85 -28.40 15.21
CA GLY A 352 -40.12 -27.11 15.11
C GLY A 352 -38.71 -27.16 14.50
N SER A 353 -38.50 -27.95 13.45
CA SER A 353 -37.16 -28.50 13.13
C SER A 353 -36.24 -27.68 12.22
N GLU A 354 -36.71 -26.71 11.42
CA GLU A 354 -35.78 -26.00 10.49
C GLU A 354 -35.04 -24.83 11.17
N VAL A 355 -35.77 -23.98 11.90
CA VAL A 355 -35.20 -22.78 12.56
C VAL A 355 -34.16 -23.16 13.62
N ASN A 356 -34.39 -24.25 14.37
CA ASN A 356 -33.46 -24.72 15.40
C ASN A 356 -32.15 -25.26 14.80
N THR A 357 -32.20 -25.87 13.61
CA THR A 357 -30.99 -26.34 12.91
C THR A 357 -30.19 -25.20 12.28
N ARG A 358 -30.85 -24.13 11.81
CA ARG A 358 -30.19 -22.95 11.24
C ARG A 358 -29.37 -22.20 12.29
N GLY A 359 -29.96 -21.89 13.44
CA GLY A 359 -29.28 -21.22 14.54
C GLY A 359 -28.08 -22.02 15.06
N GLN A 360 -28.22 -23.34 15.15
CA GLN A 360 -27.13 -24.22 15.57
C GLN A 360 -25.96 -24.24 14.56
N ARG A 361 -26.24 -24.35 13.26
CA ARG A 361 -25.20 -24.29 12.21
C ARG A 361 -24.42 -22.98 12.23
N LEU A 362 -25.11 -21.85 12.45
CA LEU A 362 -24.44 -20.54 12.57
C LEU A 362 -23.63 -20.45 13.86
N TRP A 363 -24.20 -20.91 14.98
CA TRP A 363 -23.51 -20.94 16.26
C TRP A 363 -22.22 -21.75 16.21
N ASP A 364 -22.23 -22.88 15.49
CA ASP A 364 -21.06 -23.75 15.31
C ASP A 364 -19.93 -23.11 14.52
N ARG A 365 -20.23 -22.14 13.63
CA ARG A 365 -19.23 -21.40 12.84
C ARG A 365 -18.39 -20.43 13.68
N PHE A 366 -18.94 -19.91 14.79
CA PHE A 366 -18.18 -18.98 15.64
C PHE A 366 -17.02 -19.70 16.32
N SER A 367 -15.91 -19.01 16.52
CA SER A 367 -14.84 -19.52 17.36
C SER A 367 -15.33 -19.66 18.81
N ASN A 368 -14.79 -20.63 19.56
CA ASN A 368 -15.13 -20.83 20.97
C ASN A 368 -14.99 -19.53 21.78
N TYR A 369 -13.98 -18.73 21.42
CA TYR A 369 -13.76 -17.41 21.99
C TYR A 369 -14.94 -16.45 21.77
N VAL A 370 -15.41 -16.29 20.53
CA VAL A 370 -16.53 -15.40 20.23
C VAL A 370 -17.81 -15.91 20.89
N LYS A 371 -18.01 -17.24 20.96
CA LYS A 371 -19.15 -17.86 21.67
C LYS A 371 -19.19 -17.48 23.15
N GLU A 372 -18.06 -17.51 23.86
CA GLU A 372 -17.99 -17.09 25.28
C GLU A 372 -18.44 -15.64 25.48
N ILE A 373 -18.05 -14.75 24.56
CA ILE A 373 -18.36 -13.31 24.64
C ILE A 373 -19.82 -13.00 24.34
N ILE A 374 -20.39 -13.67 23.32
CA ILE A 374 -21.75 -13.37 22.85
C ILE A 374 -22.82 -14.20 23.55
N ALA A 375 -22.45 -15.26 24.29
CA ALA A 375 -23.39 -16.09 25.04
C ALA A 375 -24.35 -15.30 25.96
N PRO A 376 -23.92 -14.25 26.71
CA PRO A 376 -24.84 -13.41 27.49
C PRO A 376 -25.91 -12.72 26.65
N CYS A 377 -25.60 -12.41 25.38
CA CYS A 377 -26.51 -11.72 24.47
C CYS A 377 -27.68 -12.61 24.03
N LEU A 378 -27.60 -13.94 24.22
CA LEU A 378 -28.72 -14.87 23.97
C LEU A 378 -29.84 -14.70 25.02
N THR A 379 -29.49 -14.30 26.24
CA THR A 379 -30.41 -14.19 27.38
C THR A 379 -30.75 -12.73 27.75
N SER A 380 -29.98 -11.76 27.23
CA SER A 380 -30.14 -10.36 27.58
C SER A 380 -31.43 -9.74 27.01
N ARG A 381 -31.87 -8.64 27.64
CA ARG A 381 -33.07 -7.88 27.25
C ARG A 381 -32.75 -6.41 26.99
N PHE A 382 -31.71 -6.15 26.21
CA PHE A 382 -31.44 -4.77 25.76
C PHE A 382 -32.58 -4.28 24.87
N GLN A 383 -32.94 -3.01 25.01
CA GLN A 383 -33.96 -2.33 24.20
C GLN A 383 -33.44 -0.95 23.81
N LEU A 384 -33.56 -0.60 22.52
CA LEU A 384 -33.39 0.78 22.07
C LEU A 384 -34.73 1.51 22.22
N PRO A 385 -34.71 2.80 22.62
CA PRO A 385 -35.86 3.67 22.39
C PRO A 385 -36.15 3.69 20.89
N ILE A 386 -37.37 3.31 20.49
CA ILE A 386 -37.81 3.43 19.10
C ILE A 386 -37.98 4.92 18.82
N VAL A 387 -36.92 5.56 18.34
CA VAL A 387 -37.01 6.91 17.80
C VAL A 387 -37.43 6.76 16.33
N THR A 388 -38.65 7.16 16.03
CA THR A 388 -39.14 7.36 14.66
C THR A 388 -38.39 8.54 14.07
N ASP A 389 -37.22 8.27 13.50
CA ASP A 389 -36.45 9.29 12.77
C ASP A 389 -37.20 9.59 11.47
N SER A 390 -37.65 10.82 11.29
CA SER A 390 -38.10 11.29 9.98
C SER A 390 -36.88 11.39 9.05
N ALA A 391 -36.99 10.84 7.85
CA ALA A 391 -35.96 11.02 6.83
C ALA A 391 -35.90 12.52 6.48
N GLY A 392 -34.76 13.17 6.75
CA GLY A 392 -34.55 14.56 6.37
C GLY A 392 -34.63 14.72 4.84
N ILE A 393 -35.26 15.82 4.39
CA ILE A 393 -35.39 16.16 2.96
C ILE A 393 -34.06 16.79 2.49
N GLY A 394 -33.54 16.32 1.35
CA GLY A 394 -32.32 16.83 0.71
C GLY A 394 -31.02 16.11 1.11
N PRO A 395 -29.88 16.50 0.51
CA PRO A 395 -28.59 15.84 0.73
C PRO A 395 -28.00 16.16 2.12
N VAL A 396 -27.31 15.17 2.67
CA VAL A 396 -26.65 15.23 3.98
C VAL A 396 -25.27 15.88 3.88
N TYR A 397 -24.54 15.61 2.80
CA TYR A 397 -23.18 16.09 2.59
C TYR A 397 -23.07 17.61 2.54
N ARG A 398 -22.03 18.13 3.20
CA ARG A 398 -21.60 19.53 3.10
C ARG A 398 -20.08 19.57 3.07
N PRO A 399 -19.44 20.44 2.26
CA PRO A 399 -17.97 20.49 2.15
C PRO A 399 -17.23 20.72 3.48
N SER A 400 -17.84 21.42 4.44
CA SER A 400 -17.26 21.67 5.78
C SER A 400 -17.46 20.53 6.78
N MET A 401 -18.11 19.44 6.38
CA MET A 401 -18.44 18.33 7.26
C MET A 401 -17.35 17.26 7.25
N SER A 402 -16.97 16.77 8.44
CA SER A 402 -16.07 15.63 8.56
C SER A 402 -16.69 14.35 8.01
N PHE A 403 -15.88 13.48 7.40
CA PHE A 403 -16.29 12.14 6.93
C PHE A 403 -17.16 11.41 7.93
N ARG A 404 -16.70 11.33 9.20
CA ARG A 404 -17.43 10.66 10.27
C ARG A 404 -18.86 11.19 10.50
N ARG A 405 -19.06 12.51 10.41
CA ARG A 405 -20.39 13.10 10.59
C ARG A 405 -21.27 12.76 9.38
N TRP A 406 -20.71 12.90 8.18
CA TRP A 406 -21.41 12.61 6.94
C TRP A 406 -21.88 11.15 6.88
N ILE A 407 -20.96 10.18 7.04
CA ILE A 407 -21.28 8.75 6.94
C ILE A 407 -22.30 8.30 8.00
N PHE A 408 -22.22 8.83 9.22
CA PHE A 408 -23.20 8.54 10.27
C PHE A 408 -24.61 9.01 9.87
N PHE A 409 -24.73 10.27 9.44
CA PHE A 409 -26.03 10.82 9.05
C PHE A 409 -26.57 10.16 7.77
N TRP A 410 -25.68 9.78 6.84
CA TRP A 410 -26.06 9.10 5.62
C TRP A 410 -26.55 7.68 5.90
N ILE A 411 -25.83 6.88 6.69
CA ILE A 411 -26.29 5.54 7.10
C ILE A 411 -27.60 5.61 7.88
N ARG A 412 -27.77 6.61 8.76
CA ARG A 412 -29.02 6.81 9.49
C ARG A 412 -30.19 7.07 8.53
N LYS A 413 -29.98 7.89 7.50
CA LYS A 413 -30.97 8.16 6.43
C LYS A 413 -31.24 6.90 5.60
N LEU A 414 -30.21 6.15 5.20
CA LEU A 414 -30.34 4.88 4.46
C LEU A 414 -31.11 3.82 5.26
N THR A 415 -30.86 3.71 6.56
CA THR A 415 -31.56 2.76 7.44
C THR A 415 -33.06 3.10 7.52
N ALA A 416 -33.43 4.38 7.50
CA ALA A 416 -34.83 4.80 7.47
C ALA A 416 -35.53 4.46 6.14
N TYR A 417 -34.79 4.42 5.03
CA TYR A 417 -35.31 4.04 3.71
C TYR A 417 -35.22 2.54 3.40
N SER A 418 -34.41 1.79 4.15
CA SER A 418 -34.22 0.36 3.90
C SER A 418 -35.53 -0.40 4.10
N THR A 419 -35.83 -1.28 3.14
CA THR A 419 -37.04 -2.10 3.08
C THR A 419 -36.67 -3.50 2.59
N GLY A 420 -37.53 -4.49 2.86
CA GLY A 420 -37.27 -5.89 2.49
C GLY A 420 -36.63 -6.74 3.60
N PRO A 421 -36.09 -7.93 3.27
CA PRO A 421 -35.76 -8.98 4.25
C PRO A 421 -34.58 -8.61 5.16
N ARG A 422 -33.61 -7.85 4.65
CA ARG A 422 -32.39 -7.45 5.38
C ARG A 422 -32.57 -6.20 6.26
N TYR A 423 -33.72 -5.53 6.21
CA TYR A 423 -34.01 -4.35 7.04
C TYR A 423 -33.75 -4.62 8.53
N SER A 424 -34.17 -5.79 9.01
CA SER A 424 -34.02 -6.20 10.40
C SER A 424 -32.54 -6.25 10.86
N ILE A 425 -31.65 -6.71 9.98
CA ILE A 425 -30.20 -6.77 10.22
C ILE A 425 -29.64 -5.35 10.38
N PHE A 426 -30.02 -4.43 9.47
CA PHE A 426 -29.53 -3.06 9.51
C PHE A 426 -30.10 -2.26 10.69
N SER A 427 -31.39 -2.46 11.00
CA SER A 427 -32.03 -1.85 12.16
C SER A 427 -31.36 -2.27 13.47
N ALA A 428 -30.92 -3.53 13.58
CA ALA A 428 -30.16 -4.01 14.73
C ALA A 428 -28.84 -3.24 14.93
N CYS A 429 -28.15 -2.88 13.83
CA CYS A 429 -26.88 -2.17 13.87
C CYS A 429 -27.01 -0.64 14.00
N ARG A 430 -28.21 -0.05 14.03
CA ARG A 430 -28.42 1.42 14.05
C ARG A 430 -27.68 2.14 15.19
N GLY A 431 -27.62 1.54 16.38
CA GLY A 431 -26.97 2.13 17.55
C GLY A 431 -25.45 2.23 17.43
N ILE A 432 -24.81 1.17 16.91
CA ILE A 432 -23.34 1.04 16.92
C ILE A 432 -22.65 1.91 15.85
N VAL A 433 -23.33 2.17 14.72
CA VAL A 433 -22.80 2.96 13.59
C VAL A 433 -22.33 4.36 14.02
N ARG A 434 -22.96 4.97 15.03
CA ARG A 434 -22.54 6.27 15.55
C ARG A 434 -21.12 6.25 16.12
N HIS A 435 -20.70 5.11 16.65
CA HIS A 435 -19.53 4.98 17.51
C HIS A 435 -18.36 4.29 16.80
N ASP A 436 -18.63 3.22 16.05
CA ASP A 436 -17.62 2.43 15.34
C ASP A 436 -17.64 2.68 13.82
N MET A 437 -16.59 3.36 13.33
CA MET A 437 -16.49 3.74 11.92
C MET A 437 -16.23 2.55 11.00
N GLN A 438 -15.49 1.55 11.47
CA GLN A 438 -15.16 0.37 10.68
C GLN A 438 -16.43 -0.43 10.33
N THR A 439 -17.32 -0.64 11.31
CA THR A 439 -18.64 -1.25 11.06
C THR A 439 -19.50 -0.37 10.15
N ALA A 440 -19.48 0.97 10.33
CA ALA A 440 -20.23 1.89 9.49
C ALA A 440 -19.81 1.81 8.01
N ALA A 441 -18.50 1.88 7.73
CA ALA A 441 -17.95 1.77 6.38
C ALA A 441 -18.21 0.39 5.75
N TYR A 442 -18.11 -0.69 6.53
CA TYR A 442 -18.42 -2.05 6.07
C TYR A 442 -19.90 -2.24 5.70
N LEU A 443 -20.82 -1.64 6.46
CA LEU A 443 -22.27 -1.75 6.22
C LEU A 443 -22.74 -0.91 5.03
N LEU A 444 -22.03 0.16 4.66
CA LEU A 444 -22.46 1.11 3.64
C LEU A 444 -22.83 0.44 2.30
N PRO A 445 -21.99 -0.43 1.68
CA PRO A 445 -22.33 -1.06 0.41
C PRO A 445 -23.59 -1.94 0.49
N TYR A 446 -23.75 -2.70 1.58
CA TYR A 446 -24.92 -3.56 1.80
C TYR A 446 -26.21 -2.76 1.97
N LEU A 447 -26.15 -1.66 2.71
CA LEU A 447 -27.28 -0.75 2.93
C LEU A 447 -27.73 -0.09 1.64
N VAL A 448 -26.79 0.46 0.88
CA VAL A 448 -27.09 1.10 -0.41
C VAL A 448 -27.69 0.07 -1.37
N LEU A 449 -27.08 -1.12 -1.50
CA LEU A 449 -27.62 -2.18 -2.36
C LEU A 449 -29.05 -2.56 -1.96
N ASN A 450 -29.34 -2.74 -0.66
CA ASN A 450 -30.68 -3.08 -0.19
C ASN A 450 -31.72 -1.99 -0.54
N VAL A 451 -31.40 -0.71 -0.30
CA VAL A 451 -32.30 0.40 -0.61
C VAL A 451 -32.51 0.52 -2.13
N VAL A 452 -31.49 0.27 -2.94
CA VAL A 452 -31.62 0.32 -4.40
C VAL A 452 -32.43 -0.86 -4.95
N CYS A 453 -32.30 -2.05 -4.37
CA CYS A 453 -33.05 -3.23 -4.81
C CYS A 453 -34.52 -3.21 -4.40
N HIS A 454 -34.84 -2.73 -3.19
CA HIS A 454 -36.19 -2.86 -2.60
C HIS A 454 -36.89 -1.55 -2.23
N GLY A 455 -36.16 -0.42 -2.19
CA GLY A 455 -36.67 0.87 -1.76
C GLY A 455 -37.55 1.60 -2.79
N THR A 456 -38.15 2.70 -2.35
CA THR A 456 -38.97 3.56 -3.21
C THR A 456 -38.12 4.32 -4.24
N VAL A 457 -38.76 4.80 -5.32
CA VAL A 457 -38.08 5.64 -6.32
C VAL A 457 -37.50 6.91 -5.69
N GLU A 458 -38.19 7.52 -4.71
CA GLU A 458 -37.70 8.67 -3.95
C GLU A 458 -36.42 8.35 -3.17
N ALA A 459 -36.35 7.17 -2.54
CA ALA A 459 -35.15 6.73 -1.84
C ALA A 459 -33.97 6.53 -2.79
N ARG A 460 -34.20 5.96 -3.98
CA ARG A 460 -33.18 5.80 -5.04
C ARG A 460 -32.68 7.15 -5.56
N ASN A 461 -33.59 8.10 -5.80
CA ASN A 461 -33.23 9.46 -6.20
C ASN A 461 -32.44 10.17 -5.09
N SER A 462 -32.83 10.00 -3.83
CA SER A 462 -32.11 10.57 -2.68
C SER A 462 -30.67 10.07 -2.56
N ILE A 463 -30.42 8.78 -2.86
CA ILE A 463 -29.06 8.21 -2.92
C ILE A 463 -28.27 8.83 -4.07
N THR A 464 -28.89 8.94 -5.25
CA THR A 464 -28.27 9.52 -6.45
C THR A 464 -27.90 10.99 -6.20
N GLU A 465 -28.80 11.78 -5.62
CA GLU A 465 -28.55 13.17 -5.24
C GLU A 465 -27.40 13.30 -4.23
N GLU A 466 -27.32 12.42 -3.24
CA GLU A 466 -26.23 12.42 -2.25
C GLU A 466 -24.88 12.17 -2.94
N ILE A 467 -24.79 11.14 -3.78
CA ILE A 467 -23.59 10.79 -4.54
C ILE A 467 -23.19 11.96 -5.46
N LEU A 468 -24.14 12.53 -6.19
CA LEU A 468 -23.89 13.69 -7.05
C LEU A 468 -23.48 14.92 -6.26
N THR A 469 -24.01 15.15 -5.05
CA THR A 469 -23.61 16.30 -4.23
C THR A 469 -22.14 16.20 -3.80
N VAL A 470 -21.69 15.00 -3.40
CA VAL A 470 -20.27 14.75 -3.07
C VAL A 470 -19.38 14.95 -4.30
N LEU A 471 -19.76 14.35 -5.44
CA LEU A 471 -18.95 14.40 -6.66
C LEU A 471 -18.94 15.80 -7.31
N ASN A 472 -20.06 16.52 -7.31
CA ASN A 472 -20.16 17.88 -7.86
C ASN A 472 -19.41 18.89 -6.98
N ALA A 473 -19.42 18.72 -5.65
CA ALA A 473 -18.59 19.54 -4.77
C ALA A 473 -17.09 19.40 -5.11
N ALA A 474 -16.66 18.20 -5.50
CA ALA A 474 -15.30 17.97 -5.99
C ALA A 474 -15.09 18.57 -7.40
N ALA A 475 -16.02 18.37 -8.32
CA ALA A 475 -15.90 18.80 -9.71
C ALA A 475 -16.00 20.34 -9.90
N SER A 476 -16.72 21.05 -9.02
CA SER A 476 -16.96 22.50 -9.11
C SER A 476 -15.79 23.37 -8.61
N GLY A 477 -14.73 22.76 -8.04
CA GLY A 477 -13.61 23.48 -7.41
C GLY A 477 -12.74 24.37 -8.31
N ASN A 478 -13.15 24.67 -9.56
CA ASN A 478 -12.48 25.64 -10.43
C ASN A 478 -12.85 27.11 -10.10
N SER A 479 -13.78 27.38 -9.18
CA SER A 479 -14.17 28.75 -8.81
C SER A 479 -13.74 29.16 -7.40
N GLY A 480 -12.56 29.77 -7.28
CA GLY A 480 -12.26 30.97 -6.46
C GLY A 480 -12.67 31.09 -4.98
N ALA A 481 -13.18 30.06 -4.29
CA ALA A 481 -13.69 30.20 -2.92
C ALA A 481 -13.25 29.08 -1.97
N ALA A 482 -11.98 28.70 -2.02
CA ALA A 482 -11.35 27.83 -1.01
C ALA A 482 -10.49 28.66 -0.04
N VAL A 483 -11.10 29.65 0.62
CA VAL A 483 -10.51 30.25 1.82
C VAL A 483 -10.75 29.26 2.96
N HIS A 484 -9.73 28.45 3.28
CA HIS A 484 -9.33 27.99 4.63
C HIS A 484 -8.46 26.72 4.53
N GLY A 485 -7.15 26.90 4.76
CA GLY A 485 -6.08 25.89 4.72
C GLY A 485 -6.10 24.82 5.81
N ALA A 486 -7.27 24.26 6.15
CA ALA A 486 -7.38 23.09 7.03
C ALA A 486 -8.58 22.17 6.68
N ALA A 487 -9.54 22.64 5.87
CA ALA A 487 -10.77 21.90 5.58
C ALA A 487 -10.74 21.11 4.26
N GLY A 488 -9.80 21.41 3.35
CA GLY A 488 -9.76 20.81 2.01
C GLY A 488 -9.52 19.30 1.97
N GLY A 489 -8.79 18.74 2.94
CA GLY A 489 -8.43 17.31 2.92
C GLY A 489 -9.52 16.34 3.40
N GLN A 490 -10.56 16.81 4.09
CA GLN A 490 -11.62 15.93 4.61
C GLN A 490 -12.65 15.50 3.56
N SER A 491 -12.77 16.25 2.46
CA SER A 491 -13.64 15.90 1.34
C SER A 491 -13.08 14.70 0.55
N GLU A 492 -11.77 14.55 0.47
CA GLU A 492 -11.11 13.48 -0.30
C GLU A 492 -11.45 12.07 0.22
N VAL A 493 -11.50 11.88 1.53
CA VAL A 493 -11.89 10.58 2.12
C VAL A 493 -13.36 10.26 1.82
N CYS A 494 -14.23 11.27 1.79
CA CYS A 494 -15.64 11.10 1.41
C CYS A 494 -15.76 10.64 -0.04
N ILE A 495 -14.99 11.26 -0.94
CA ILE A 495 -14.96 10.92 -2.36
C ILE A 495 -14.43 9.49 -2.56
N GLN A 496 -13.36 9.10 -1.88
CA GLN A 496 -12.82 7.74 -1.98
C GLN A 496 -13.82 6.68 -1.48
N ALA A 497 -14.60 6.98 -0.44
CA ALA A 497 -15.68 6.08 0.00
C ALA A 497 -16.81 5.96 -1.03
N VAL A 498 -17.17 7.06 -1.72
CA VAL A 498 -18.12 7.00 -2.85
C VAL A 498 -17.56 6.16 -3.99
N PHE A 499 -16.28 6.32 -4.37
CA PHE A 499 -15.68 5.46 -5.39
C PHE A 499 -15.68 3.99 -4.98
N THR A 500 -15.29 3.68 -3.75
CA THR A 500 -15.31 2.31 -3.23
C THR A 500 -16.73 1.72 -3.28
N LEU A 501 -17.75 2.52 -2.94
CA LEU A 501 -19.15 2.10 -3.05
C LEU A 501 -19.55 1.79 -4.50
N LEU A 502 -19.22 2.67 -5.44
CA LEU A 502 -19.53 2.48 -6.86
C LEU A 502 -18.79 1.28 -7.46
N ASP A 503 -17.52 1.11 -7.11
CA ASP A 503 -16.69 -0.03 -7.51
C ASP A 503 -17.31 -1.34 -6.98
N ASN A 504 -17.75 -1.37 -5.72
CA ASN A 504 -18.42 -2.54 -5.14
C ASN A 504 -19.76 -2.86 -5.82
N LEU A 505 -20.59 -1.85 -6.12
CA LEU A 505 -21.87 -2.03 -6.81
C LEU A 505 -21.67 -2.50 -8.26
N GLY A 506 -20.69 -1.92 -8.97
CA GLY A 506 -20.34 -2.33 -10.33
C GLY A 506 -19.83 -3.77 -10.38
N GLN A 507 -18.94 -4.14 -9.44
CA GLN A 507 -18.43 -5.50 -9.33
C GLN A 507 -19.55 -6.51 -9.06
N TRP A 508 -20.50 -6.18 -8.16
CA TRP A 508 -21.66 -7.04 -7.89
C TRP A 508 -22.51 -7.29 -9.14
N VAL A 509 -22.74 -6.25 -9.96
CA VAL A 509 -23.44 -6.40 -11.25
C VAL A 509 -22.68 -7.32 -12.21
N ASP A 510 -21.35 -7.15 -12.29
CA ASP A 510 -20.52 -7.95 -13.19
C ASP A 510 -20.41 -9.41 -12.74
N ASP A 511 -20.31 -9.68 -11.44
CA ASP A 511 -20.33 -11.03 -10.86
C ASP A 511 -21.65 -11.75 -11.24
N LEU A 512 -22.80 -11.11 -11.04
CA LEU A 512 -24.11 -11.67 -11.42
C LEU A 512 -24.25 -11.91 -12.93
N ARG A 513 -23.71 -11.01 -13.76
CA ARG A 513 -23.68 -11.21 -15.22
C ARG A 513 -22.82 -12.40 -15.60
N GLN A 514 -21.65 -12.58 -14.99
CA GLN A 514 -20.78 -13.73 -15.22
C GLN A 514 -21.45 -15.03 -14.79
N GLU A 515 -22.09 -15.07 -13.61
CA GLU A 515 -22.84 -16.23 -13.15
C GLU A 515 -24.01 -16.58 -14.07
N THR A 516 -24.69 -15.57 -14.62
CA THR A 516 -25.75 -15.75 -15.60
C THR A 516 -25.22 -16.37 -16.89
N ILE A 517 -24.07 -15.89 -17.41
CA ILE A 517 -23.42 -16.42 -18.62
C ILE A 517 -22.96 -17.87 -18.41
N LEU A 518 -22.38 -18.17 -17.24
CA LEU A 518 -21.98 -19.53 -16.86
C LEU A 518 -23.21 -20.44 -16.75
N SER A 519 -24.28 -19.98 -16.10
CA SER A 519 -25.52 -20.75 -15.94
C SER A 519 -26.21 -21.03 -17.28
N GLN A 520 -26.18 -20.08 -18.22
CA GLN A 520 -26.71 -20.25 -19.58
C GLN A 520 -25.92 -21.25 -20.42
N THR A 521 -24.61 -21.38 -20.18
CA THR A 521 -23.78 -22.37 -20.90
C THR A 521 -24.01 -23.81 -20.40
N PHE A 522 -24.52 -24.00 -19.18
CA PHE A 522 -24.80 -25.33 -18.60
C PHE A 522 -26.26 -25.83 -18.71
N HIS A 523 -27.24 -24.98 -19.07
CA HIS A 523 -28.65 -25.38 -19.08
C HIS A 523 -29.37 -25.11 -20.43
N THR A 524 -29.39 -26.11 -21.31
CA THR A 524 -30.33 -26.18 -22.46
C THR A 524 -31.64 -26.94 -22.14
N THR A 525 -31.87 -27.39 -20.90
CA THR A 525 -33.13 -28.05 -20.52
C THR A 525 -33.49 -27.85 -19.05
N ALA A 526 -34.50 -27.03 -18.73
CA ALA A 526 -35.56 -27.25 -17.71
C ALA A 526 -36.26 -25.95 -17.25
N SER A 527 -37.57 -25.89 -17.48
CA SER A 527 -38.47 -24.72 -17.39
C SER A 527 -39.11 -24.48 -16.00
N LYS A 528 -38.34 -24.45 -14.89
CA LYS A 528 -38.93 -24.15 -13.56
C LYS A 528 -38.23 -23.06 -12.72
N LYS A 529 -37.19 -22.38 -13.23
CA LYS A 529 -36.51 -21.25 -12.55
C LYS A 529 -36.97 -19.85 -13.01
N ALA A 530 -38.09 -19.74 -13.74
CA ALA A 530 -38.47 -18.50 -14.44
C ALA A 530 -39.01 -17.35 -13.55
N LEU A 531 -39.37 -17.60 -12.28
CA LEU A 531 -39.89 -16.56 -11.37
C LEU A 531 -38.80 -15.89 -10.51
N GLY A 532 -37.79 -16.63 -10.03
CA GLY A 532 -36.64 -16.04 -9.30
C GLY A 532 -35.77 -15.15 -10.19
N LEU A 533 -35.54 -15.58 -11.44
CA LEU A 533 -34.81 -14.83 -12.45
C LEU A 533 -35.47 -13.47 -12.81
N LYS A 534 -36.79 -13.30 -12.63
CA LYS A 534 -37.45 -12.02 -12.91
C LYS A 534 -37.15 -10.96 -11.84
N VAL A 535 -37.16 -11.36 -10.56
CA VAL A 535 -36.88 -10.46 -9.43
C VAL A 535 -35.40 -10.06 -9.38
N GLU A 536 -34.50 -11.01 -9.67
CA GLU A 536 -33.06 -10.74 -9.78
C GLU A 536 -32.74 -9.80 -10.96
N ASN A 537 -33.43 -9.96 -12.11
CA ASN A 537 -33.26 -9.05 -13.25
C ASN A 537 -33.75 -7.61 -12.97
N GLU A 538 -34.84 -7.43 -12.22
CA GLU A 538 -35.33 -6.10 -11.83
C GLU A 538 -34.36 -5.40 -10.85
N ALA A 539 -33.84 -6.15 -9.86
CA ALA A 539 -32.84 -5.62 -8.92
C ALA A 539 -31.55 -5.19 -9.63
N VAL A 540 -31.04 -6.01 -10.55
CA VAL A 540 -29.87 -5.68 -11.38
C VAL A 540 -30.16 -4.46 -12.26
N SER A 541 -31.36 -4.38 -12.85
CA SER A 541 -31.78 -3.22 -13.65
C SER A 541 -31.78 -1.92 -12.84
N ASN A 542 -32.28 -1.94 -11.60
CA ASN A 542 -32.31 -0.77 -10.72
C ASN A 542 -30.90 -0.29 -10.34
N VAL A 543 -29.96 -1.21 -10.11
CA VAL A 543 -28.56 -0.86 -9.82
C VAL A 543 -27.86 -0.31 -11.07
N VAL A 544 -28.10 -0.90 -12.24
CA VAL A 544 -27.58 -0.38 -13.52
C VAL A 544 -28.15 1.01 -13.82
N GLU A 545 -29.44 1.23 -13.55
CA GLU A 545 -30.09 2.55 -13.68
C GLU A 545 -29.40 3.59 -12.78
N LEU A 546 -29.15 3.26 -11.50
CA LEU A 546 -28.40 4.12 -10.58
C LEU A 546 -26.99 4.44 -11.11
N LEU A 547 -26.23 3.43 -11.53
CA LEU A 547 -24.88 3.63 -12.06
C LEU A 547 -24.88 4.47 -13.35
N SER A 548 -25.90 4.32 -14.21
CA SER A 548 -26.06 5.09 -15.44
C SER A 548 -26.50 6.54 -15.21
N SER A 549 -27.20 6.81 -14.10
CA SER A 549 -27.68 8.15 -13.73
C SER A 549 -26.54 9.10 -13.34
N ILE A 550 -25.37 8.57 -12.98
CA ILE A 550 -24.22 9.34 -12.57
C ILE A 550 -23.38 9.70 -13.81
N PRO A 551 -23.22 11.00 -14.14
CA PRO A 551 -22.44 11.38 -15.32
C PRO A 551 -20.98 10.96 -15.19
N LYS A 552 -20.49 10.21 -16.17
CA LYS A 552 -19.09 9.75 -16.23
C LYS A 552 -18.07 10.89 -16.26
N VAL A 553 -18.43 12.03 -16.86
CA VAL A 553 -17.59 13.23 -16.85
C VAL A 553 -17.42 13.78 -15.43
N THR A 554 -18.47 13.76 -14.61
CA THR A 554 -18.38 14.18 -13.20
C THR A 554 -17.51 13.21 -12.40
N LEU A 555 -17.66 11.90 -12.63
CA LEU A 555 -16.78 10.88 -12.03
C LEU A 555 -15.32 11.09 -12.42
N ALA A 556 -15.06 11.39 -13.69
CA ALA A 556 -13.71 11.65 -14.18
C ALA A 556 -13.11 12.93 -13.55
N LYS A 557 -13.87 14.03 -13.50
CA LYS A 557 -13.44 15.30 -12.87
C LYS A 557 -13.20 15.16 -11.37
N ALA A 558 -14.07 14.45 -10.65
CA ALA A 558 -13.89 14.15 -9.24
C ALA A 558 -12.66 13.24 -9.00
N SER A 559 -12.45 12.22 -9.84
CA SER A 559 -11.28 11.33 -9.75
C SER A 559 -9.98 12.09 -10.00
N PHE A 560 -9.98 13.00 -10.98
CA PHE A 560 -8.85 13.86 -11.29
C PHE A 560 -8.47 14.75 -10.11
N ARG A 561 -9.47 15.36 -9.44
CA ARG A 561 -9.26 16.16 -8.23
C ARG A 561 -8.63 15.38 -7.08
N CYS A 562 -9.00 14.12 -6.93
CA CYS A 562 -8.36 13.23 -5.96
C CYS A 562 -6.96 12.76 -6.38
N GLN A 563 -6.41 13.15 -7.53
CA GLN A 563 -5.15 12.59 -8.06
C GLN A 563 -5.24 11.08 -8.41
N ALA A 564 -6.45 10.56 -8.62
CA ALA A 564 -6.67 9.19 -9.10
C ALA A 564 -6.76 9.17 -10.63
N HIS A 565 -5.64 9.51 -11.30
CA HIS A 565 -5.62 9.76 -12.74
C HIS A 565 -6.00 8.54 -13.59
N ALA A 566 -5.62 7.33 -13.18
CA ALA A 566 -6.00 6.11 -13.89
C ALA A 566 -7.52 5.87 -13.86
N ARG A 567 -8.16 6.12 -12.71
CA ARG A 567 -9.63 6.06 -12.55
C ARG A 567 -10.30 7.16 -13.39
N ALA A 568 -9.74 8.38 -13.40
CA ALA A 568 -10.24 9.47 -14.22
C ALA A 568 -10.19 9.12 -15.72
N LEU A 569 -9.08 8.53 -16.18
CA LEU A 569 -8.93 8.06 -17.55
C LEU A 569 -9.96 6.99 -17.90
N MET A 570 -10.12 5.98 -17.04
CA MET A 570 -11.10 4.91 -17.24
C MET A 570 -12.53 5.44 -17.44
N TYR A 571 -12.98 6.35 -16.56
CA TYR A 571 -14.31 6.95 -16.68
C TYR A 571 -14.45 7.81 -17.94
N PHE A 572 -13.41 8.58 -18.27
CA PHE A 572 -13.45 9.46 -19.42
C PHE A 572 -13.39 8.71 -20.75
N GLU A 573 -12.55 7.67 -20.86
CA GLU A 573 -12.55 6.78 -22.02
C GLU A 573 -13.92 6.11 -22.22
N SER A 574 -14.54 5.68 -21.12
CA SER A 574 -15.87 5.07 -21.16
C SER A 574 -16.94 6.05 -21.65
N TYR A 575 -16.87 7.32 -21.22
CA TYR A 575 -17.71 8.41 -21.75
C TYR A 575 -17.49 8.63 -23.24
N VAL A 576 -16.23 8.75 -23.67
CA VAL A 576 -15.89 8.94 -25.08
C VAL A 576 -16.43 7.78 -25.92
N ARG A 577 -16.22 6.52 -25.50
CA ARG A 577 -16.68 5.33 -26.24
C ARG A 577 -18.19 5.29 -26.41
N GLU A 578 -18.97 5.77 -25.44
CA GLU A 578 -20.43 5.85 -25.55
C GLU A 578 -20.89 6.95 -26.50
N THR A 579 -20.21 8.11 -26.48
CA THR A 579 -20.56 9.26 -27.34
C THR A 579 -20.12 9.03 -28.80
N SER A 580 -18.97 8.38 -29.01
CA SER A 580 -18.31 8.26 -30.32
C SER A 580 -18.38 6.86 -30.96
N GLY A 581 -18.75 5.81 -30.20
CA GLY A 581 -18.75 4.41 -30.63
C GLY A 581 -17.36 3.75 -30.71
N SER A 582 -16.26 4.52 -30.70
CA SER A 582 -14.88 4.00 -30.70
C SER A 582 -13.90 5.02 -30.14
N PHE A 583 -12.96 4.58 -29.30
CA PHE A 583 -11.84 5.41 -28.84
C PHE A 583 -10.74 5.58 -29.91
N ASN A 584 -10.66 4.65 -30.88
CA ASN A 584 -9.69 4.72 -31.97
C ASN A 584 -10.34 5.34 -33.22
N PRO A 585 -9.86 6.50 -33.69
CA PRO A 585 -10.36 7.14 -34.92
C PRO A 585 -10.16 6.28 -36.18
N ALA A 586 -9.18 5.38 -36.19
CA ALA A 586 -8.94 4.49 -37.33
C ALA A 586 -10.04 3.41 -37.48
N ALA A 587 -10.74 3.05 -36.40
CA ALA A 587 -11.71 1.96 -36.42
C ALA A 587 -13.07 2.35 -37.06
N THR A 588 -13.43 3.64 -37.06
CA THR A 588 -14.68 4.12 -37.67
C THR A 588 -14.61 4.16 -39.20
N SER A 589 -13.41 4.26 -39.77
CA SER A 589 -13.20 4.27 -41.23
C SER A 589 -13.65 2.99 -41.95
N GLY A 590 -13.82 1.88 -41.22
CA GLY A 590 -14.25 0.59 -41.79
C GLY A 590 -15.77 0.37 -41.83
N LEU A 591 -16.54 0.99 -40.94
CA LEU A 591 -17.94 0.60 -40.71
C LEU A 591 -18.96 1.35 -41.58
N GLU A 592 -18.66 2.58 -42.00
CA GLU A 592 -19.56 3.38 -42.84
C GLU A 592 -19.58 2.93 -44.32
N SER A 593 -18.65 2.06 -44.74
CA SER A 593 -18.57 1.58 -46.13
C SER A 593 -19.60 0.50 -46.52
N LEU A 594 -20.36 -0.04 -45.56
CA LEU A 594 -21.28 -1.17 -45.81
C LEU A 594 -22.76 -0.77 -45.97
N ASN A 595 -23.14 0.49 -45.72
CA ASN A 595 -24.57 0.88 -45.67
C ASN A 595 -25.00 1.97 -46.66
N MET A 596 -24.33 2.14 -47.82
CA MET A 596 -24.89 2.90 -48.95
C MET A 596 -24.47 2.31 -50.30
N PRO A 597 -25.39 1.79 -51.14
CA PRO A 597 -25.06 1.40 -52.51
C PRO A 597 -25.02 2.65 -53.41
N GLY A 598 -23.83 2.96 -53.95
CA GLY A 598 -23.72 3.82 -55.13
C GLY A 598 -23.07 5.20 -54.91
N LYS A 599 -21.77 5.22 -54.64
CA LYS A 599 -20.84 6.23 -55.20
C LYS A 599 -19.40 5.82 -54.93
N LEU A 600 -18.81 5.09 -55.88
CA LEU A 600 -17.36 4.93 -55.95
C LEU A 600 -16.80 6.19 -56.61
N GLY A 601 -16.52 7.21 -55.80
CA GLY A 601 -15.85 8.45 -56.19
C GLY A 601 -14.61 8.63 -55.33
N SER A 602 -13.51 9.09 -55.94
CA SER A 602 -12.18 9.29 -55.36
C SER A 602 -12.19 9.81 -53.91
N LEU A 603 -11.53 9.09 -53.00
CA LEU A 603 -11.23 9.60 -51.66
C LEU A 603 -10.22 10.75 -51.77
N ASP A 604 -10.69 11.97 -51.61
CA ASP A 604 -9.83 13.08 -51.22
C ASP A 604 -9.34 12.87 -49.77
N PRO A 605 -8.04 13.04 -49.47
CA PRO A 605 -7.50 12.95 -48.09
C PRO A 605 -8.10 13.97 -47.10
N ALA A 606 -8.83 14.96 -47.62
CA ALA A 606 -9.51 15.98 -46.82
C ALA A 606 -10.82 15.47 -46.19
N GLY A 607 -11.52 14.52 -46.81
CA GLY A 607 -12.81 14.00 -46.31
C GLY A 607 -12.69 13.06 -45.11
N ALA A 608 -11.59 12.31 -44.99
CA ALA A 608 -11.30 11.51 -43.80
C ALA A 608 -10.99 12.39 -42.56
N ARG A 609 -10.55 13.63 -42.77
CA ARG A 609 -10.21 14.59 -41.70
C ARG A 609 -11.42 15.36 -41.17
N SER A 610 -12.50 15.54 -41.94
CA SER A 610 -13.73 16.18 -41.45
C SER A 610 -14.55 15.29 -40.52
N ASN A 611 -14.45 13.96 -40.65
CA ASN A 611 -15.13 13.03 -39.74
C ASN A 611 -14.47 12.93 -38.35
N LEU A 612 -13.23 13.40 -38.21
CA LEU A 612 -12.52 13.44 -36.92
C LEU A 612 -13.08 14.53 -35.97
N ASP A 613 -13.64 15.61 -36.53
CA ASP A 613 -14.20 16.73 -35.77
C ASP A 613 -15.46 16.38 -34.97
N ASN A 614 -16.18 15.33 -35.37
CA ASN A 614 -17.38 14.87 -34.67
C ASN A 614 -17.07 13.83 -33.58
N LEU A 615 -15.81 13.35 -33.46
CA LEU A 615 -15.47 12.29 -32.51
C LEU A 615 -15.01 12.80 -31.14
N PHE A 616 -14.30 13.94 -31.08
CA PHE A 616 -13.76 14.53 -29.84
C PHE A 616 -13.97 16.04 -29.82
N SER A 617 -14.59 16.57 -28.76
CA SER A 617 -14.64 18.02 -28.58
C SER A 617 -13.26 18.56 -28.15
N VAL A 618 -12.98 19.83 -28.42
CA VAL A 618 -11.72 20.49 -28.00
C VAL A 618 -11.57 20.48 -26.47
N GLU A 619 -12.70 20.55 -25.76
CA GLU A 619 -12.77 20.44 -24.29
C GLU A 619 -12.41 19.04 -23.81
N ASP A 620 -12.90 18.00 -24.48
CA ASP A 620 -12.58 16.60 -24.16
C ASP A 620 -11.09 16.30 -24.34
N ILE A 621 -10.49 16.81 -25.41
CA ILE A 621 -9.03 16.67 -25.63
C ILE A 621 -8.28 17.44 -24.55
N SER A 622 -8.74 18.62 -24.14
CA SER A 622 -8.08 19.41 -23.09
C SER A 622 -8.08 18.67 -21.76
N PHE A 623 -9.21 18.09 -21.39
CA PHE A 623 -9.34 17.32 -20.16
C PHE A 623 -8.57 15.99 -20.21
N LEU A 624 -8.53 15.30 -21.36
CA LEU A 624 -7.65 14.13 -21.55
C LEU A 624 -6.17 14.50 -21.37
N MET A 625 -5.74 15.62 -21.94
CA MET A 625 -4.38 16.11 -21.74
C MET A 625 -4.10 16.40 -20.27
N GLU A 626 -5.04 16.98 -19.52
CA GLU A 626 -4.90 17.14 -18.06
C GLU A 626 -4.72 15.79 -17.35
N ILE A 627 -5.53 14.77 -17.67
CA ILE A 627 -5.45 13.43 -17.07
C ILE A 627 -4.09 12.77 -17.36
N TYR A 628 -3.66 12.74 -18.63
CA TYR A 628 -2.36 12.17 -19.03
C TYR A 628 -1.19 12.94 -18.42
N SER A 629 -1.35 14.25 -18.18
CA SER A 629 -0.36 15.04 -17.46
C SER A 629 -0.21 14.60 -16.00
N GLY A 630 -1.28 14.13 -15.37
CA GLY A 630 -1.25 13.56 -14.02
C GLY A 630 -0.72 12.12 -13.95
N LEU A 631 -0.85 11.36 -15.04
CA LEU A 631 -0.22 10.03 -15.19
C LEU A 631 1.29 10.11 -15.50
N ASP A 632 1.80 11.31 -15.81
CA ASP A 632 3.19 11.54 -16.20
C ASP A 632 3.62 10.74 -17.45
N GLU A 633 2.72 10.61 -18.42
CA GLU A 633 2.96 9.93 -19.69
C GLU A 633 3.09 10.93 -20.86
N PRO A 634 4.31 11.44 -21.16
CA PRO A 634 4.52 12.44 -22.21
C PRO A 634 4.19 11.90 -23.61
N ASP A 635 4.40 10.61 -23.85
CA ASP A 635 4.09 9.96 -25.13
C ASP A 635 2.60 10.03 -25.43
N GLY A 636 1.75 9.76 -24.44
CA GLY A 636 0.30 9.89 -24.55
C GLY A 636 -0.15 11.32 -24.83
N LEU A 637 0.46 12.31 -24.15
CA LEU A 637 0.19 13.73 -24.40
C LEU A 637 0.53 14.15 -25.83
N SER A 638 1.65 13.67 -26.37
CA SER A 638 2.06 13.95 -27.75
C SER A 638 1.06 13.36 -28.75
N GLY A 639 0.55 12.15 -28.47
CA GLY A 639 -0.50 11.51 -29.27
C GLY A 639 -1.80 12.31 -29.27
N LEU A 640 -2.24 12.80 -28.10
CA LEU A 640 -3.46 13.60 -27.95
C LEU A 640 -3.35 14.98 -28.62
N ALA A 641 -2.19 15.62 -28.55
CA ALA A 641 -1.97 16.90 -29.22
C ALA A 641 -2.09 16.78 -30.75
N ASN A 642 -1.69 15.64 -31.33
CA ASN A 642 -1.85 15.37 -32.76
C ASN A 642 -3.31 15.17 -33.19
N LEU A 643 -4.23 14.91 -32.24
CA LEU A 643 -5.68 14.87 -32.54
C LEU A 643 -6.26 16.27 -32.78
N ARG A 644 -5.57 17.33 -32.36
CA ARG A 644 -6.00 18.71 -32.63
C ARG A 644 -5.57 19.16 -34.02
N LYS A 645 -6.44 19.91 -34.70
CA LYS A 645 -6.14 20.56 -35.99
C LYS A 645 -5.02 21.60 -35.91
N VAL A 646 -4.90 22.28 -34.76
CA VAL A 646 -3.88 23.29 -34.49
C VAL A 646 -3.32 23.04 -33.10
N SER A 647 -2.02 22.80 -33.00
CA SER A 647 -1.33 22.70 -31.73
C SER A 647 -1.35 24.06 -31.03
N LYS A 648 -1.93 24.15 -29.84
CA LYS A 648 -1.83 25.37 -29.03
C LYS A 648 -0.44 25.45 -28.39
N LEU A 649 0.08 26.66 -28.17
CA LEU A 649 1.32 26.87 -27.41
C LEU A 649 1.23 26.21 -26.02
N GLN A 650 0.06 26.26 -25.39
CA GLN A 650 -0.20 25.61 -24.10
C GLN A 650 -0.03 24.09 -24.14
N ASP A 651 -0.37 23.45 -25.27
CA ASP A 651 -0.27 22.01 -25.43
C ASP A 651 1.22 21.60 -25.50
N GLN A 652 2.02 22.37 -26.25
CA GLN A 652 3.48 22.17 -26.33
C GLN A 652 4.18 22.43 -25.00
N LEU A 653 3.73 23.44 -24.24
CA LEU A 653 4.23 23.73 -22.89
C LEU A 653 3.99 22.54 -21.97
N LEU A 654 2.74 22.04 -21.93
CA LEU A 654 2.37 20.91 -21.07
C LEU A 654 3.11 19.61 -21.42
N ILE A 655 3.26 19.29 -22.72
CA ILE A 655 4.01 18.11 -23.17
C ILE A 655 5.46 18.18 -22.68
N ASN A 656 6.12 19.31 -22.90
CA ASN A 656 7.52 19.48 -22.52
C ASN A 656 7.72 19.56 -21.01
N GLU A 657 6.76 20.10 -20.27
CA GLU A 657 6.75 20.12 -18.80
C GLU A 657 6.76 18.70 -18.25
N LYS A 658 5.92 17.82 -18.80
CA LYS A 658 5.81 16.43 -18.35
C LYS A 658 6.93 15.53 -18.85
N ALA A 659 7.48 15.80 -20.03
CA ALA A 659 8.75 15.21 -20.47
C ALA A 659 9.96 15.67 -19.63
N GLY A 660 9.81 16.78 -18.90
CA GLY A 660 10.86 17.40 -18.10
C GLY A 660 11.89 18.19 -18.92
N ASN A 661 11.57 18.54 -20.16
CA ASN A 661 12.43 19.36 -21.02
C ASN A 661 12.35 20.84 -20.62
N TRP A 662 12.72 21.16 -19.38
CA TRP A 662 12.51 22.47 -18.76
C TRP A 662 13.16 23.65 -19.50
N ALA A 663 14.22 23.40 -20.27
CA ALA A 663 14.85 24.42 -21.11
C ALA A 663 13.91 24.86 -22.24
N GLU A 664 13.28 23.90 -22.94
CA GLU A 664 12.28 24.20 -23.97
C GLU A 664 11.04 24.83 -23.35
N VAL A 665 10.59 24.32 -22.19
CA VAL A 665 9.46 24.91 -21.45
C VAL A 665 9.75 26.37 -21.10
N LEU A 666 10.95 26.71 -20.62
CA LEU A 666 11.31 28.10 -20.32
C LEU A 666 11.19 28.99 -21.57
N THR A 667 11.69 28.55 -22.72
CA THR A 667 11.58 29.33 -23.96
C THR A 667 10.12 29.54 -24.39
N LEU A 668 9.27 28.51 -24.24
CA LEU A 668 7.84 28.60 -24.53
C LEU A 668 7.12 29.50 -23.52
N CYS A 669 7.48 29.44 -22.24
CA CYS A 669 6.96 30.31 -21.20
C CYS A 669 7.35 31.77 -21.44
N GLU A 670 8.58 32.06 -21.85
CA GLU A 670 9.03 33.40 -22.22
C GLU A 670 8.28 33.92 -23.44
N GLN A 671 8.05 33.09 -24.45
CA GLN A 671 7.20 33.44 -25.59
C GLN A 671 5.75 33.72 -25.16
N ALA A 672 5.19 32.89 -24.28
CA ALA A 672 3.85 33.11 -23.74
C ALA A 672 3.77 34.41 -22.91
N LEU A 673 4.84 34.74 -22.18
CA LEU A 673 4.95 35.97 -21.40
C LEU A 673 5.02 37.21 -22.28
N GLN A 674 5.68 37.12 -23.45
CA GLN A 674 5.69 38.22 -24.43
C GLN A 674 4.28 38.50 -24.97
N MET A 675 3.45 37.46 -25.11
CA MET A 675 2.05 37.57 -25.54
C MET A 675 1.14 38.08 -24.41
N GLU A 676 1.38 37.63 -23.17
CA GLU A 676 0.57 37.97 -21.99
C GLU A 676 1.44 38.49 -20.81
N PRO A 677 1.97 39.73 -20.87
CA PRO A 677 2.96 40.22 -19.90
C PRO A 677 2.46 40.38 -18.46
N SER A 678 1.15 40.54 -18.29
CA SER A 678 0.49 40.76 -16.99
C SER A 678 -0.06 39.47 -16.37
N SER A 679 0.08 38.32 -17.04
CA SER A 679 -0.48 37.06 -16.56
C SER A 679 0.32 36.47 -15.42
N VAL A 680 -0.31 36.37 -14.24
CA VAL A 680 0.28 35.81 -13.02
C VAL A 680 0.64 34.33 -13.22
N GLN A 681 -0.21 33.56 -13.92
CA GLN A 681 0.06 32.15 -14.19
C GLN A 681 1.35 31.98 -15.01
N ARG A 682 1.55 32.78 -16.06
CA ARG A 682 2.75 32.71 -16.90
C ARG A 682 4.03 33.03 -16.12
N HIS A 683 3.99 34.06 -15.29
CA HIS A 683 5.10 34.38 -14.38
C HIS A 683 5.37 33.24 -13.39
N SER A 684 4.33 32.61 -12.87
CA SER A 684 4.46 31.45 -11.97
C SER A 684 5.06 30.23 -12.70
N ASP A 685 4.69 30.00 -13.95
CA ASP A 685 5.24 28.93 -14.80
C ASP A 685 6.74 29.15 -15.06
N VAL A 686 7.17 30.38 -15.34
CA VAL A 686 8.58 30.76 -15.48
C VAL A 686 9.36 30.46 -14.19
N LEU A 687 8.82 30.86 -13.04
CA LEU A 687 9.44 30.59 -11.73
C LEU A 687 9.57 29.08 -11.45
N ASN A 688 8.55 28.28 -11.79
CA ASN A 688 8.59 26.83 -11.66
C ASN A 688 9.65 26.21 -12.59
N CYS A 689 9.78 26.70 -13.84
CA CYS A 689 10.83 26.26 -14.76
C CYS A 689 12.23 26.56 -14.21
N MET A 690 12.43 27.79 -13.70
CA MET A 690 13.70 28.17 -13.08
C MET A 690 14.02 27.30 -11.87
N LEU A 691 13.05 26.95 -11.03
CA LEU A 691 13.24 26.06 -9.90
C LEU A 691 13.69 24.66 -10.34
N ASN A 692 12.98 24.03 -11.28
CA ASN A 692 13.26 22.67 -11.75
C ASN A 692 14.60 22.57 -12.51
N MET A 693 15.03 23.65 -13.17
CA MET A 693 16.38 23.76 -13.74
C MET A 693 17.45 24.19 -12.73
N CYS A 694 17.07 24.37 -11.47
CA CYS A 694 17.89 24.92 -10.40
C CYS A 694 18.47 26.32 -10.68
N HIS A 695 17.88 27.15 -11.54
CA HIS A 695 18.22 28.58 -11.77
C HIS A 695 17.74 29.47 -10.62
N LEU A 696 18.13 29.08 -9.39
CA LEU A 696 17.66 29.69 -8.17
C LEU A 696 18.01 31.18 -8.07
N GLN A 697 19.19 31.59 -8.52
CA GLN A 697 19.58 33.00 -8.49
C GLN A 697 18.74 33.86 -9.45
N ALA A 698 18.44 33.33 -10.65
CA ALA A 698 17.56 34.01 -11.60
C ALA A 698 16.12 34.08 -11.05
N MET A 699 15.67 33.01 -10.39
CA MET A 699 14.36 32.95 -9.74
C MET A 699 14.20 34.04 -8.67
N VAL A 700 15.19 34.20 -7.78
CA VAL A 700 15.20 35.27 -6.76
C VAL A 700 15.10 36.65 -7.42
N THR A 701 15.94 36.94 -8.42
CA THR A 701 15.92 38.24 -9.11
C THR A 701 14.58 38.51 -9.81
N HIS A 702 13.95 37.47 -10.34
CA HIS A 702 12.65 37.57 -10.98
C HIS A 702 11.55 37.82 -9.94
N VAL A 703 11.57 37.13 -8.79
CA VAL A 703 10.64 37.34 -7.67
C VAL A 703 10.73 38.77 -7.14
N ASP A 704 11.93 39.30 -6.90
CA ASP A 704 12.10 40.69 -6.43
C ASP A 704 11.58 41.71 -7.45
N GLY A 705 11.82 41.46 -8.74
CA GLY A 705 11.24 42.23 -9.82
C GLY A 705 9.70 42.18 -9.82
N LEU A 706 9.11 41.02 -9.57
CA LEU A 706 7.66 40.85 -9.51
C LEU A 706 7.04 41.50 -8.27
N LYS A 707 7.70 41.48 -7.11
CA LYS A 707 7.24 42.18 -5.91
C LYS A 707 7.05 43.67 -6.16
N SER A 708 7.99 44.29 -6.90
CA SER A 708 7.89 45.71 -7.26
C SER A 708 6.83 46.00 -8.33
N ARG A 709 6.66 45.10 -9.30
CA ARG A 709 5.74 45.30 -10.45
C ARG A 709 4.30 44.87 -10.18
N LEU A 710 4.08 43.85 -9.37
CA LEU A 710 2.79 43.21 -9.10
C LEU A 710 2.61 42.93 -7.59
N PRO A 711 2.47 43.97 -6.75
CA PRO A 711 2.39 43.82 -5.28
C PRO A 711 1.14 43.07 -4.81
N GLN A 712 0.06 43.03 -5.61
CA GLN A 712 -1.19 42.34 -5.25
C GLN A 712 -1.01 40.82 -5.04
N TYR A 713 0.00 40.22 -5.70
CA TYR A 713 0.32 38.79 -5.62
C TYR A 713 1.63 38.54 -4.85
N GLU A 714 2.07 39.50 -4.04
CA GLU A 714 3.30 39.41 -3.24
C GLU A 714 3.39 38.10 -2.45
N LYS A 715 2.27 37.64 -1.88
CA LYS A 715 2.19 36.35 -1.18
C LYS A 715 2.60 35.17 -2.07
N THR A 716 2.09 35.09 -3.30
CA THR A 716 2.42 34.00 -4.24
C THR A 716 3.90 34.03 -4.60
N TRP A 717 4.43 35.22 -4.90
CA TRP A 717 5.84 35.40 -5.26
C TRP A 717 6.78 35.08 -4.13
N CYS A 718 6.43 35.46 -2.90
CA CYS A 718 7.21 35.13 -1.71
C CYS A 718 7.15 33.63 -1.43
N MET A 719 5.99 32.97 -1.56
CA MET A 719 5.88 31.51 -1.41
C MET A 719 6.77 30.74 -2.41
N GLN A 720 6.89 31.22 -3.65
CA GLN A 720 7.82 30.64 -4.63
C GLN A 720 9.28 31.06 -4.35
N GLY A 721 9.52 32.31 -3.96
CA GLY A 721 10.84 32.84 -3.64
C GLY A 721 11.51 32.14 -2.46
N VAL A 722 10.73 31.78 -1.43
CA VAL A 722 11.20 30.96 -0.29
C VAL A 722 11.86 29.68 -0.78
N GLN A 723 11.29 29.01 -1.80
CA GLN A 723 11.83 27.75 -2.35
C GLN A 723 13.25 27.91 -2.88
N ALA A 724 13.55 29.05 -3.51
CA ALA A 724 14.89 29.37 -3.98
C ALA A 724 15.81 29.84 -2.85
N ALA A 725 15.30 30.69 -1.95
CA ALA A 725 16.08 31.29 -0.88
C ALA A 725 16.69 30.25 0.06
N TRP A 726 15.90 29.27 0.51
CA TRP A 726 16.41 28.22 1.40
C TRP A 726 17.38 27.29 0.66
N ARG A 727 17.16 26.96 -0.62
CA ARG A 727 18.07 26.13 -1.43
C ARG A 727 19.42 26.81 -1.70
N LEU A 728 19.42 28.14 -1.82
CA LEU A 728 20.64 28.95 -1.95
C LEU A 728 21.36 29.17 -0.61
N GLY A 729 20.67 29.02 0.52
CA GLY A 729 21.18 29.42 1.84
C GLY A 729 21.28 30.94 2.00
N ARG A 730 20.37 31.70 1.37
CA ARG A 730 20.25 33.17 1.51
C ARG A 730 19.22 33.49 2.59
N TRP A 731 19.68 33.52 3.83
CA TRP A 731 18.82 33.62 5.01
C TRP A 731 18.08 34.95 5.12
N ASP A 732 18.74 36.08 4.83
CA ASP A 732 18.12 37.41 4.89
C ASP A 732 16.89 37.51 3.97
N LEU A 733 17.03 37.02 2.74
CA LEU A 733 15.94 36.97 1.76
C LEU A 733 14.84 35.97 2.16
N MET A 734 15.21 34.87 2.80
CA MET A 734 14.24 33.89 3.31
C MET A 734 13.35 34.52 4.39
N ASP A 735 13.93 35.23 5.35
CA ASP A 735 13.19 35.92 6.40
C ASP A 735 12.28 37.02 5.84
N GLU A 736 12.78 37.79 4.86
CA GLU A 736 11.97 38.78 4.15
C GLU A 736 10.75 38.13 3.47
N TYR A 737 10.96 37.06 2.69
CA TYR A 737 9.87 36.38 2.01
C TYR A 737 8.91 35.67 2.97
N LEU A 738 9.38 35.11 4.09
CA LEU A 738 8.51 34.53 5.10
C LEU A 738 7.61 35.59 5.73
N SER A 739 8.17 36.74 6.11
CA SER A 739 7.40 37.84 6.70
C SER A 739 6.35 38.42 5.74
N ALA A 740 6.67 38.50 4.44
CA ALA A 740 5.76 38.96 3.40
C ALA A 740 4.70 37.90 3.02
N GLY A 741 5.08 36.62 3.01
CA GLY A 741 4.20 35.50 2.71
C GLY A 741 3.15 35.20 3.79
N GLU A 742 3.35 35.70 5.01
CA GLU A 742 2.38 35.59 6.11
C GLU A 742 1.25 36.64 6.04
N LYS A 743 1.42 37.71 5.26
CA LYS A 743 0.38 38.73 5.07
C LYS A 743 -0.79 38.19 4.24
N GLU A 744 -2.01 38.65 4.52
CA GLU A 744 -3.19 38.31 3.72
C GLU A 744 -3.04 38.91 2.30
N GLY A 745 -3.17 38.07 1.27
CA GLY A 745 -3.00 38.45 -0.14
C GLY A 745 -3.53 37.38 -1.10
N LEU A 746 -3.65 37.73 -2.39
CA LEU A 746 -4.16 36.80 -3.42
C LEU A 746 -3.13 35.70 -3.71
N VAL A 747 -3.64 34.48 -3.95
CA VAL A 747 -2.84 33.28 -4.23
C VAL A 747 -3.23 32.70 -5.59
N CYS A 748 -2.24 32.19 -6.34
CA CYS A 748 -2.47 31.42 -7.56
C CYS A 748 -2.59 29.91 -7.27
N SER A 749 -3.70 29.30 -7.74
CA SER A 749 -4.18 27.97 -7.31
C SER A 749 -3.30 26.77 -7.67
N ASN A 750 -2.45 26.86 -8.70
CA ASN A 750 -1.76 25.69 -9.25
C ASN A 750 -0.40 25.37 -8.58
N SER A 751 0.15 26.28 -7.77
CA SER A 751 1.48 26.14 -7.14
C SER A 751 1.45 25.98 -5.61
N GLU A 752 0.25 25.89 -5.02
CA GLU A 752 0.05 26.03 -3.57
C GLU A 752 0.62 24.87 -2.73
N SER A 753 0.51 23.61 -3.18
CA SER A 753 0.81 22.44 -2.33
C SER A 753 2.30 22.21 -2.07
N ASN A 754 3.17 22.44 -3.07
CA ASN A 754 4.61 22.32 -2.87
C ASN A 754 5.17 23.57 -2.18
N ALA A 755 4.73 24.75 -2.61
CA ALA A 755 5.16 26.01 -2.02
C ALA A 755 4.80 26.14 -0.52
N SER A 756 3.61 25.67 -0.12
CA SER A 756 3.22 25.65 1.30
C SER A 756 4.07 24.69 2.14
N PHE A 757 4.44 23.53 1.58
CA PHE A 757 5.35 22.60 2.25
C PHE A 757 6.76 23.19 2.39
N ASP A 758 7.32 23.76 1.32
CA ASP A 758 8.62 24.45 1.35
C ASP A 758 8.63 25.64 2.33
N MET A 759 7.51 26.35 2.48
CA MET A 759 7.35 27.40 3.48
C MET A 759 7.35 26.84 4.91
N GLY A 760 6.76 25.67 5.12
CA GLY A 760 6.90 24.91 6.37
C GLY A 760 8.35 24.53 6.66
N LEU A 761 9.08 24.03 5.66
CA LEU A 761 10.52 23.72 5.78
C LEU A 761 11.35 24.95 6.15
N ALA A 762 11.10 26.09 5.49
CA ALA A 762 11.82 27.33 5.77
C ALA A 762 11.57 27.82 7.21
N LYS A 763 10.33 27.69 7.73
CA LYS A 763 10.03 28.00 9.15
C LYS A 763 10.72 27.05 10.13
N ILE A 764 10.87 25.78 9.78
CA ILE A 764 11.64 24.81 10.58
C ILE A 764 13.11 25.24 10.62
N ILE A 765 13.71 25.55 9.46
CA ILE A 765 15.11 25.99 9.39
C ILE A 765 15.32 27.31 10.15
N GLN A 766 14.40 28.27 10.04
CA GLN A 766 14.42 29.51 10.83
C GLN A 766 14.39 29.24 12.34
N ALA A 767 13.55 28.30 12.80
CA ALA A 767 13.53 27.90 14.22
C ALA A 767 14.85 27.23 14.66
N MET A 768 15.47 26.42 13.79
CA MET A 768 16.80 25.83 14.04
C MET A 768 17.91 26.89 14.11
N MET A 769 17.81 27.96 13.32
CA MET A 769 18.72 29.10 13.39
C MET A 769 18.59 29.85 14.73
N ASN A 770 17.36 29.98 15.23
CA ASN A 770 17.02 30.69 16.48
C ASN A 770 17.28 29.85 17.75
N LYS A 771 17.77 28.62 17.63
CA LYS A 771 18.02 27.68 18.74
C LYS A 771 16.78 27.29 19.56
N ASP A 772 15.59 27.40 18.98
CA ASP A 772 14.35 27.06 19.66
C ASP A 772 13.93 25.62 19.31
N GLN A 773 14.43 24.65 20.08
CA GLN A 773 14.10 23.23 19.87
C GLN A 773 12.60 22.93 20.00
N PHE A 774 11.90 23.66 20.87
CA PHE A 774 10.47 23.48 21.05
C PHE A 774 9.73 23.92 19.80
N LEU A 775 10.05 25.10 19.28
CA LEU A 775 9.47 25.60 18.04
C LEU A 775 9.82 24.72 16.84
N VAL A 776 11.04 24.16 16.78
CA VAL A 776 11.41 23.17 15.75
C VAL A 776 10.49 21.96 15.80
N ALA A 777 10.32 21.34 16.98
CA ALA A 777 9.43 20.19 17.15
C ALA A 777 7.97 20.52 16.80
N GLU A 778 7.49 21.70 17.22
CA GLU A 778 6.14 22.17 16.91
C GLU A 778 5.92 22.35 15.40
N ARG A 779 6.85 23.00 14.70
CA ARG A 779 6.75 23.25 13.24
C ARG A 779 6.86 21.97 12.43
N ILE A 780 7.70 21.02 12.85
CA ILE A 780 7.77 19.68 12.26
C ILE A 780 6.41 18.97 12.43
N ALA A 781 5.83 18.99 13.64
CA ALA A 781 4.53 18.36 13.90
C ALA A 781 3.40 18.99 13.07
N GLN A 782 3.35 20.31 12.95
CA GLN A 782 2.39 21.03 12.09
C GLN A 782 2.54 20.62 10.61
N SER A 783 3.78 20.53 10.12
CA SER A 783 4.06 20.12 8.74
C SER A 783 3.65 18.68 8.47
N LYS A 784 3.93 17.75 9.41
CA LYS A 784 3.47 16.36 9.34
C LYS A 784 1.94 16.28 9.35
N GLN A 785 1.26 17.05 10.20
CA GLN A 785 -0.19 17.08 10.30
C GLN A 785 -0.87 17.54 9.00
N ALA A 786 -0.29 18.53 8.31
CA ALA A 786 -0.78 19.00 7.02
C ALA A 786 -0.73 17.93 5.91
N LEU A 787 0.22 16.99 6.00
CA LEU A 787 0.38 15.90 5.03
C LEU A 787 -0.54 14.70 5.28
N LEU A 788 -1.11 14.55 6.49
CA LEU A 788 -1.85 13.34 6.89
C LEU A 788 -3.12 13.09 6.06
N ALA A 789 -3.92 14.13 5.79
CA ALA A 789 -5.17 13.98 5.06
C ALA A 789 -4.97 13.52 3.60
N PRO A 790 -4.14 14.20 2.78
CA PRO A 790 -3.88 13.73 1.41
C PRO A 790 -3.11 12.40 1.39
N LEU A 791 -2.24 12.14 2.36
CA LEU A 791 -1.56 10.84 2.50
C LEU A 791 -2.55 9.71 2.78
N ALA A 792 -3.52 9.91 3.68
CA ALA A 792 -4.53 8.91 3.99
C ALA A 792 -5.41 8.62 2.77
N ALA A 793 -5.86 9.64 2.05
CA ALA A 793 -6.65 9.47 0.83
C ALA A 793 -5.89 8.75 -0.29
N ALA A 794 -4.61 9.06 -0.47
CA ALA A 794 -3.74 8.39 -1.44
C ALA A 794 -3.41 6.95 -1.03
N GLY A 795 -3.13 6.72 0.25
CA GLY A 795 -2.74 5.43 0.81
C GLY A 795 -3.86 4.39 0.82
N MET A 796 -5.13 4.80 0.78
CA MET A 796 -6.28 3.90 0.59
C MET A 796 -6.33 3.27 -0.81
N ASP A 797 -5.65 3.87 -1.79
CA ASP A 797 -5.76 3.51 -3.21
C ASP A 797 -4.49 2.80 -3.69
N SER A 798 -3.31 3.42 -3.50
CA SER A 798 -2.03 2.81 -3.83
C SER A 798 -0.83 3.48 -3.15
N TYR A 799 0.23 2.70 -2.94
CA TYR A 799 1.50 3.24 -2.46
C TYR A 799 2.14 4.23 -3.45
N VAL A 800 1.99 4.01 -4.76
CA VAL A 800 2.50 4.91 -5.82
C VAL A 800 1.93 6.33 -5.67
N ARG A 801 0.63 6.45 -5.40
CA ARG A 801 -0.02 7.76 -5.18
C ARG A 801 0.38 8.39 -3.85
N ALA A 802 0.64 7.58 -2.82
CA ALA A 802 1.12 8.07 -1.52
C ALA A 802 2.60 8.52 -1.58
N TYR A 803 3.38 8.00 -2.53
CA TYR A 803 4.84 8.14 -2.58
C TYR A 803 5.38 9.59 -2.51
N PRO A 804 4.82 10.60 -3.22
CA PRO A 804 5.28 11.98 -3.10
C PRO A 804 5.16 12.54 -1.67
N TYR A 805 4.15 12.12 -0.92
CA TYR A 805 3.96 12.52 0.48
C TYR A 805 4.94 11.78 1.40
N ILE A 806 5.27 10.52 1.10
CA ILE A 806 6.32 9.77 1.82
C ILE A 806 7.69 10.43 1.62
N VAL A 807 8.00 10.92 0.41
CA VAL A 807 9.24 11.70 0.17
C VAL A 807 9.28 12.96 1.03
N LYS A 808 8.15 13.67 1.18
CA LYS A 808 8.06 14.84 2.08
C LYS A 808 8.26 14.44 3.55
N LEU A 809 7.69 13.32 4.01
CA LEU A 809 7.95 12.77 5.35
C LEU A 809 9.41 12.35 5.54
N HIS A 810 10.04 11.77 4.51
CA HIS A 810 11.47 11.44 4.50
C HIS A 810 12.32 12.70 4.73
N MET A 811 12.03 13.80 4.02
CA MET A 811 12.72 15.08 4.20
C MET A 811 12.59 15.62 5.63
N LEU A 812 11.37 15.58 6.20
CA LEU A 812 11.14 16.02 7.58
C LEU A 812 11.91 15.17 8.59
N CYS A 813 12.01 13.86 8.35
CA CYS A 813 12.79 12.95 9.19
C CYS A 813 14.30 13.24 9.11
N GLU A 814 14.86 13.58 7.94
CA GLU A 814 16.28 14.00 7.84
C GLU A 814 16.54 15.31 8.60
N LEU A 815 15.61 16.26 8.55
CA LEU A 815 15.69 17.49 9.34
C LEU A 815 15.62 17.22 10.85
N GLU A 816 14.76 16.31 11.28
CA GLU A 816 14.63 15.90 12.67
C GLU A 816 15.90 15.19 13.17
N ASP A 817 16.45 14.26 12.38
CA ASP A 817 17.72 13.58 12.66
C ASP A 817 18.87 14.62 12.82
N TYR A 818 18.93 15.60 11.92
CA TYR A 818 19.94 16.66 11.97
C TYR A 818 19.72 17.62 13.15
N SER A 819 18.47 17.99 13.45
CA SER A 819 18.14 18.83 14.61
C SER A 819 18.49 18.15 15.92
N ALA A 820 18.23 16.85 16.04
CA ALA A 820 18.58 16.08 17.23
C ALA A 820 20.10 15.97 17.41
N PHE A 821 20.85 15.90 16.31
CA PHE A 821 22.32 15.96 16.33
C PHE A 821 22.86 17.34 16.71
N LEU A 822 22.26 18.42 16.19
CA LEU A 822 22.65 19.81 16.47
C LEU A 822 22.52 20.17 17.96
N GLY A 823 21.54 19.63 18.68
CA GLY A 823 21.35 19.93 20.11
C GLY A 823 21.07 21.43 20.36
N GLU A 824 21.77 22.04 21.31
CA GLU A 824 21.63 23.48 21.64
C GLU A 824 22.45 24.40 20.72
N GLU A 825 23.18 23.82 19.76
CA GLU A 825 24.02 24.56 18.85
C GLU A 825 23.19 25.25 17.75
N SER A 826 23.67 26.38 17.20
CA SER A 826 22.95 27.05 16.10
C SER A 826 23.30 26.43 14.75
N PHE A 827 22.30 26.38 13.87
CA PHE A 827 22.42 25.92 12.49
C PHE A 827 23.52 26.64 11.68
N LEU A 828 23.80 27.91 11.96
CA LEU A 828 24.80 28.74 11.27
C LEU A 828 26.15 28.86 11.97
N GLY A 829 26.24 28.42 13.23
CA GLY A 829 27.39 28.69 14.09
C GLY A 829 28.32 27.51 14.31
N THR A 830 27.98 26.34 13.78
CA THR A 830 28.68 25.08 14.09
C THR A 830 29.17 24.39 12.84
N THR A 831 30.44 24.01 12.87
CA THR A 831 31.13 23.37 11.75
C THR A 831 31.60 21.99 12.19
N PHE A 832 30.86 20.97 11.80
CA PHE A 832 31.24 19.58 12.03
C PHE A 832 32.19 19.10 10.92
N THR A 833 33.26 18.40 11.30
CA THR A 833 34.17 17.75 10.35
C THR A 833 33.74 16.31 10.08
N LEU A 834 34.18 15.74 8.96
CA LEU A 834 33.92 14.34 8.60
C LEU A 834 34.55 13.33 9.58
N ASP A 835 35.45 13.79 10.44
CA ASP A 835 36.10 12.98 11.47
C ASP A 835 35.19 12.72 12.67
N ASP A 836 34.08 13.46 12.82
CA ASP A 836 33.09 13.16 13.86
C ASP A 836 32.36 11.85 13.51
N PRO A 837 32.57 10.78 14.31
CA PRO A 837 31.97 9.47 14.03
C PRO A 837 30.44 9.50 14.08
N LYS A 838 29.82 10.40 14.84
CA LYS A 838 28.36 10.53 14.90
C LYS A 838 27.81 11.17 13.64
N PHE A 839 28.45 12.23 13.16
CA PHE A 839 28.04 12.91 11.94
C PHE A 839 28.26 12.03 10.69
N LEU A 840 29.39 11.31 10.64
CA LEU A 840 29.66 10.32 9.59
C LEU A 840 28.61 9.20 9.56
N LYS A 841 28.12 8.77 10.72
CA LYS A 841 27.02 7.80 10.80
C LYS A 841 25.74 8.34 10.17
N VAL A 842 25.33 9.58 10.51
CA VAL A 842 24.14 10.23 9.92
C VAL A 842 24.26 10.33 8.39
N ILE A 843 25.43 10.71 7.87
CA ILE A 843 25.66 10.77 6.42
C ILE A 843 25.52 9.39 5.77
N LYS A 844 26.13 8.35 6.35
CA LYS A 844 26.01 6.97 5.85
C LYS A 844 24.56 6.49 5.86
N ASP A 845 23.81 6.79 6.91
CA ASP A 845 22.39 6.48 7.01
C ASP A 845 21.58 7.17 5.89
N TRP A 846 21.86 8.44 5.62
CA TRP A 846 21.24 9.18 4.53
C TRP A 846 21.60 8.59 3.16
N GLU A 847 22.85 8.17 2.94
CA GLU A 847 23.25 7.48 1.71
C GLU A 847 22.52 6.15 1.52
N ASN A 848 22.43 5.32 2.56
CA ASN A 848 21.72 4.05 2.54
C ASN A 848 20.22 4.25 2.24
N ARG A 849 19.60 5.25 2.87
CA ARG A 849 18.19 5.61 2.60
C ARG A 849 17.97 6.15 1.19
N LEU A 850 18.93 6.85 0.61
CA LEU A 850 18.81 7.30 -0.78
C LEU A 850 18.86 6.11 -1.76
N ARG A 851 19.60 5.04 -1.46
CA ARG A 851 19.70 3.84 -2.33
C ARG A 851 18.37 3.12 -2.51
N ILE A 852 17.54 3.07 -1.48
CA ILE A 852 16.23 2.42 -1.52
C ILE A 852 15.13 3.29 -2.16
N THR A 853 15.38 4.57 -2.42
CA THR A 853 14.42 5.46 -3.10
C THR A 853 14.36 5.21 -4.60
N GLN A 854 13.20 5.45 -5.20
CA GLN A 854 13.03 5.47 -6.66
C GLN A 854 14.08 6.40 -7.30
N PRO A 855 14.83 5.96 -8.33
CA PRO A 855 15.86 6.75 -9.02
C PRO A 855 15.25 7.79 -9.99
N SER A 856 14.25 8.54 -9.52
CA SER A 856 13.58 9.60 -10.27
C SER A 856 14.03 10.99 -9.80
N LEU A 857 14.04 11.96 -10.72
CA LEU A 857 14.37 13.36 -10.39
C LEU A 857 13.42 13.93 -9.33
N ARG A 858 12.12 13.66 -9.46
CA ARG A 858 11.09 14.18 -8.55
C ARG A 858 11.25 13.68 -7.11
N ALA A 859 11.70 12.44 -6.93
CA ALA A 859 11.92 11.88 -5.60
C ALA A 859 13.26 12.31 -4.99
N ARG A 860 14.33 12.33 -5.79
CA ARG A 860 15.69 12.54 -5.28
C ARG A 860 16.15 14.00 -5.27
N GLU A 861 15.65 14.87 -6.15
CA GLU A 861 16.05 16.28 -6.15
C GLU A 861 15.78 16.98 -4.81
N PRO A 862 14.58 16.85 -4.19
CA PRO A 862 14.30 17.56 -2.94
C PRO A 862 15.18 17.09 -1.78
N LEU A 863 15.45 15.77 -1.70
CA LEU A 863 16.36 15.17 -0.72
C LEU A 863 17.79 15.68 -0.92
N LEU A 864 18.27 15.68 -2.16
CA LEU A 864 19.61 16.20 -2.48
C LEU A 864 19.72 17.70 -2.22
N ALA A 865 18.66 18.48 -2.45
CA ALA A 865 18.61 19.91 -2.15
C ALA A 865 18.77 20.19 -0.65
N LEU A 866 18.05 19.44 0.18
CA LEU A 866 18.15 19.52 1.64
C LEU A 866 19.57 19.16 2.12
N ARG A 867 20.14 18.07 1.61
CA ARG A 867 21.50 17.64 1.96
C ARG A 867 22.56 18.65 1.53
N ARG A 868 22.43 19.24 0.34
CA ARG A 868 23.30 20.34 -0.13
C ARG A 868 23.28 21.52 0.85
N LEU A 869 22.12 21.86 1.41
CA LEU A 869 22.01 22.92 2.40
C LEU A 869 22.79 22.58 3.67
N VAL A 870 22.55 21.39 4.23
CA VAL A 870 23.21 20.91 5.46
C VAL A 870 24.73 20.81 5.28
N PHE A 871 25.20 20.31 4.14
CA PHE A 871 26.65 20.23 3.89
C PHE A 871 27.28 21.61 3.67
N ARG A 872 26.55 22.54 3.06
CA ARG A 872 27.04 23.91 2.85
C ARG A 872 27.22 24.65 4.17
N THR A 873 26.28 24.52 5.12
CA THR A 873 26.40 25.17 6.43
C THR A 873 27.56 24.62 7.25
N ASN A 874 27.91 23.34 7.03
CA ASN A 874 29.06 22.69 7.66
C ASN A 874 30.40 22.87 6.91
N ASN A 875 30.46 23.69 5.85
CA ASN A 875 31.66 23.91 5.02
C ASN A 875 32.21 22.64 4.33
N LEU A 876 31.34 21.66 4.06
CA LEU A 876 31.69 20.39 3.41
C LEU A 876 31.51 20.48 1.89
N GLY A 877 32.37 21.28 1.25
CA GLY A 877 32.29 21.57 -0.19
C GLY A 877 32.32 20.32 -1.09
N ALA A 878 33.21 19.36 -0.79
CA ALA A 878 33.31 18.12 -1.56
C ALA A 878 31.99 17.33 -1.56
N GLN A 879 31.31 17.23 -0.41
CA GLN A 879 30.04 16.54 -0.23
C GLN A 879 28.90 17.27 -0.97
N VAL A 880 28.86 18.60 -0.91
CA VAL A 880 27.96 19.42 -1.74
C VAL A 880 28.17 19.09 -3.22
N GLY A 881 29.43 19.02 -3.64
CA GLY A 881 29.82 18.62 -4.98
C GLY A 881 29.37 17.21 -5.37
N THR A 882 29.49 16.22 -4.48
CA THR A 882 28.98 14.86 -4.73
C THR A 882 27.47 14.82 -4.90
N CYS A 883 26.70 15.61 -4.13
CA CYS A 883 25.25 15.73 -4.28
C CYS A 883 24.88 16.31 -5.65
N TRP A 884 25.63 17.33 -6.11
CA TRP A 884 25.48 17.88 -7.45
C TRP A 884 25.82 16.87 -8.56
N LEU A 885 26.84 16.03 -8.36
CA LEU A 885 27.16 14.95 -9.30
C LEU A 885 26.07 13.87 -9.34
N GLN A 886 25.47 13.52 -8.21
CA GLN A 886 24.32 12.61 -8.18
C GLN A 886 23.12 13.21 -8.92
N TYR A 887 22.86 14.50 -8.72
CA TYR A 887 21.83 15.21 -9.47
C TYR A 887 22.14 15.26 -10.99
N ALA A 888 23.37 15.58 -11.37
CA ALA A 888 23.81 15.59 -12.77
C ALA A 888 23.63 14.22 -13.46
N LYS A 889 23.94 13.13 -12.75
CA LYS A 889 23.73 11.76 -13.25
C LYS A 889 22.26 11.48 -13.52
N LEU A 890 21.36 11.90 -12.60
CA LEU A 890 19.91 11.74 -12.75
C LEU A 890 19.39 12.57 -13.93
N CYS A 891 19.81 13.83 -14.05
CA CYS A 891 19.44 14.69 -15.18
C CYS A 891 19.92 14.10 -16.51
N ARG A 892 21.16 13.59 -16.58
CA ARG A 892 21.69 12.93 -17.78
C ARG A 892 20.90 11.67 -18.15
N SER A 893 20.55 10.82 -17.17
CA SER A 893 19.71 9.64 -17.44
C SER A 893 18.29 9.98 -17.85
N ALA A 894 17.76 11.12 -17.40
CA ALA A 894 16.45 11.63 -17.79
C ALA A 894 16.46 12.40 -19.13
N GLY A 895 17.64 12.65 -19.72
CA GLY A 895 17.78 13.39 -20.99
C GLY A 895 17.85 14.92 -20.84
N HIS A 896 17.91 15.46 -19.62
CA HIS A 896 17.95 16.90 -19.36
C HIS A 896 19.39 17.42 -19.36
N TYR A 897 19.94 17.65 -20.55
CA TYR A 897 21.37 17.91 -20.72
C TYR A 897 21.85 19.27 -20.19
N GLU A 898 21.08 20.34 -20.36
CA GLU A 898 21.44 21.69 -19.90
C GLU A 898 21.52 21.76 -18.37
N THR A 899 20.52 21.18 -17.67
CA THR A 899 20.50 21.11 -16.21
C THR A 899 21.62 20.20 -15.69
N ALA A 900 21.91 19.10 -16.39
CA ALA A 900 23.05 18.24 -16.08
C ALA A 900 24.38 18.99 -16.23
N HIS A 901 24.57 19.76 -17.31
CA HIS A 901 25.78 20.55 -17.54
C HIS A 901 26.00 21.55 -16.41
N ARG A 902 24.95 22.27 -16.02
CA ARG A 902 25.04 23.23 -14.94
C ARG A 902 25.32 22.58 -13.59
N ALA A 903 24.66 21.47 -13.27
CA ALA A 903 24.95 20.71 -12.06
C ALA A 903 26.43 20.27 -11.99
N ILE A 904 27.04 19.94 -13.14
CA ILE A 904 28.46 19.62 -13.24
C ILE A 904 29.34 20.85 -12.97
N LEU A 905 28.94 22.03 -13.44
CA LEU A 905 29.65 23.29 -13.15
C LEU A 905 29.59 23.62 -11.65
N GLU A 906 28.43 23.49 -11.02
CA GLU A 906 28.26 23.68 -9.57
C GLU A 906 29.08 22.64 -8.76
N ALA A 907 29.13 21.39 -9.23
CA ALA A 907 29.98 20.36 -8.64
C ALA A 907 31.48 20.69 -8.78
N HIS A 908 31.89 21.24 -9.91
CA HIS A 908 33.27 21.69 -10.15
C HIS A 908 33.65 22.83 -9.21
N ALA A 909 32.79 23.84 -9.10
CA ALA A 909 32.99 24.99 -8.20
C ALA A 909 33.05 24.57 -6.72
N SER A 910 32.34 23.50 -6.36
CA SER A 910 32.35 22.93 -5.00
C SER A 910 33.53 21.97 -4.74
N GLY A 911 34.39 21.71 -5.73
CA GLY A 911 35.57 20.85 -5.59
C GLY A 911 35.28 19.35 -5.55
N ALA A 912 34.21 18.86 -6.21
CA ALA A 912 33.88 17.44 -6.20
C ALA A 912 34.94 16.58 -6.95
N PRO A 913 35.23 15.35 -6.49
CA PRO A 913 36.04 14.40 -7.25
C PRO A 913 35.27 13.88 -8.47
N ASN A 914 35.98 13.46 -9.52
CA ASN A 914 35.42 12.81 -10.72
C ASN A 914 34.43 13.63 -11.58
N VAL A 915 34.44 14.96 -11.47
CA VAL A 915 33.58 15.85 -12.28
C VAL A 915 33.85 15.68 -13.78
N HIS A 916 35.12 15.56 -14.17
CA HIS A 916 35.55 15.35 -15.56
C HIS A 916 34.94 14.07 -16.16
N MET A 917 34.81 12.99 -15.36
CA MET A 917 34.19 11.74 -15.82
C MET A 917 32.72 11.95 -16.16
N GLU A 918 31.97 12.67 -15.33
CA GLU A 918 30.55 12.90 -15.60
C GLU A 918 30.35 13.90 -16.75
N LYS A 919 31.20 14.92 -16.86
CA LYS A 919 31.23 15.86 -18.01
C LYS A 919 31.50 15.13 -19.32
N ALA A 920 32.47 14.21 -19.34
CA ALA A 920 32.74 13.40 -20.51
C ALA A 920 31.56 12.49 -20.88
N LYS A 921 30.90 11.87 -19.88
CA LYS A 921 29.69 11.06 -20.13
C LYS A 921 28.55 11.89 -20.71
N LEU A 922 28.37 13.11 -20.22
CA LEU A 922 27.37 14.04 -20.74
C LEU A 922 27.64 14.34 -22.23
N LEU A 923 28.87 14.73 -22.57
CA LEU A 923 29.27 15.01 -23.96
C LEU A 923 29.09 13.78 -24.87
N TRP A 924 29.39 12.59 -24.35
CA TRP A 924 29.15 11.33 -25.06
C TRP A 924 27.67 11.11 -25.37
N THR A 925 26.77 11.31 -24.40
CA THR A 925 25.32 11.22 -24.63
C THR A 925 24.79 12.27 -25.60
N ILE A 926 25.36 13.48 -25.63
CA ILE A 926 25.03 14.55 -26.59
C ILE A 926 25.55 14.22 -28.02
N ARG A 927 26.21 13.07 -28.21
CA ARG A 927 26.85 12.63 -29.47
C ARG A 927 28.06 13.48 -29.89
N LYS A 928 28.69 14.17 -28.94
CA LYS A 928 29.97 14.87 -29.13
C LYS A 928 31.13 13.95 -28.70
N SER A 929 31.33 12.84 -29.41
CA SER A 929 32.25 11.76 -29.04
C SER A 929 33.70 12.23 -28.91
N ASP A 930 34.17 13.07 -29.84
CA ASP A 930 35.57 13.52 -29.86
C ASP A 930 35.88 14.43 -28.67
N HIS A 931 34.96 15.35 -28.35
CA HIS A 931 35.07 16.20 -27.16
C HIS A 931 35.00 15.39 -25.86
N ALA A 932 34.19 14.34 -25.81
CA ALA A 932 34.13 13.45 -24.64
C ALA A 932 35.45 12.71 -24.40
N ILE A 933 36.10 12.23 -25.46
CA ILE A 933 37.40 11.54 -25.38
C ILE A 933 38.50 12.54 -25.00
N ALA A 934 38.50 13.73 -25.62
CA ALA A 934 39.45 14.79 -25.30
C ALA A 934 39.37 15.27 -23.85
N GLU A 935 38.18 15.27 -23.24
CA GLU A 935 38.01 15.62 -21.82
C GLU A 935 38.65 14.58 -20.88
N LEU A 936 38.68 13.29 -21.26
CA LEU A 936 39.27 12.22 -20.44
C LEU A 936 40.78 12.05 -20.67
N GLN A 937 41.28 12.38 -21.85
CA GLN A 937 42.66 12.15 -22.26
C GLN A 937 43.72 12.72 -21.29
N PRO A 938 43.58 13.94 -20.72
CA PRO A 938 44.55 14.50 -19.77
C PRO A 938 44.68 13.71 -18.46
N PHE A 939 43.65 12.93 -18.11
CA PHE A 939 43.58 12.15 -16.87
C PHE A 939 44.03 10.69 -17.07
N VAL A 940 44.32 10.29 -18.32
CA VAL A 940 44.84 8.97 -18.64
C VAL A 940 46.37 9.07 -18.71
N PRO A 941 47.11 8.47 -17.77
CA PRO A 941 48.57 8.50 -17.80
C PRO A 941 49.11 7.76 -19.03
N ASP A 942 50.26 8.22 -19.51
CA ASP A 942 50.93 7.66 -20.69
C ASP A 942 51.16 6.14 -20.52
N PRO A 943 50.88 5.31 -21.54
CA PRO A 943 51.05 3.86 -21.47
C PRO A 943 52.42 3.38 -20.98
N ASP A 944 53.47 4.18 -21.16
CA ASP A 944 54.86 3.81 -20.84
C ASP A 944 55.29 4.15 -19.39
N ILE A 945 54.45 4.84 -18.61
CA ILE A 945 54.74 5.20 -17.21
C ILE A 945 54.23 4.10 -16.26
N PRO A 946 55.09 3.45 -15.44
CA PRO A 946 54.65 2.46 -14.44
C PRO A 946 53.86 3.13 -13.30
N ILE A 947 52.68 2.59 -12.97
CA ILE A 947 51.86 3.04 -11.82
C ILE A 947 52.14 2.15 -10.62
N ALA A 948 52.25 2.74 -9.42
CA ALA A 948 52.33 2.02 -8.16
C ALA A 948 51.07 1.15 -7.92
N THR A 949 51.28 -0.14 -7.63
CA THR A 949 50.26 -1.21 -7.55
C THR A 949 49.52 -1.31 -6.21
N GLU A 950 49.71 -0.37 -5.28
CA GLU A 950 49.03 -0.39 -3.98
C GLU A 950 47.55 0.02 -4.12
N ALA A 951 46.61 -0.83 -3.73
CA ALA A 951 45.17 -0.61 -3.93
C ALA A 951 44.60 0.52 -3.06
N SER A 952 44.71 1.78 -3.51
CA SER A 952 44.04 2.97 -2.95
C SER A 952 42.67 3.23 -3.61
N GLU A 953 41.80 4.03 -2.98
CA GLU A 953 40.55 4.53 -3.60
C GLU A 953 40.82 5.33 -4.88
N ASP A 954 41.92 6.08 -4.94
CA ASP A 954 42.37 6.81 -6.13
C ASP A 954 42.64 5.86 -7.31
N ASN A 955 43.17 4.67 -7.03
CA ASN A 955 43.43 3.65 -8.04
C ASN A 955 42.14 3.07 -8.64
N ARG A 956 41.04 3.05 -7.87
CA ARG A 956 39.72 2.61 -8.37
C ARG A 956 39.11 3.62 -9.32
N ASP A 957 39.19 4.91 -9.01
CA ASP A 957 38.64 5.95 -9.87
C ASP A 957 39.48 6.14 -11.14
N LEU A 958 40.81 6.06 -11.03
CA LEU A 958 41.71 6.01 -12.18
C LEU A 958 41.40 4.81 -13.09
N ALA A 959 41.21 3.62 -12.52
CA ALA A 959 40.83 2.43 -13.28
C ALA A 959 39.49 2.61 -14.03
N LYS A 960 38.50 3.29 -13.41
CA LYS A 960 37.23 3.62 -14.09
C LYS A 960 37.42 4.59 -15.25
N ILE A 961 38.28 5.60 -15.11
CA ILE A 961 38.58 6.58 -16.15
C ILE A 961 39.25 5.89 -17.34
N ILE A 962 40.30 5.10 -17.09
CA ILE A 962 41.02 4.35 -18.14
C ILE A 962 40.06 3.37 -18.83
N LEU A 963 39.21 2.66 -18.09
CA LEU A 963 38.24 1.75 -18.66
C LEU A 963 37.23 2.47 -19.57
N LEU A 964 36.72 3.62 -19.13
CA LEU A 964 35.75 4.40 -19.89
C LEU A 964 36.37 4.96 -21.17
N TYR A 965 37.55 5.57 -21.06
CA TYR A 965 38.34 6.08 -22.18
C TYR A 965 38.62 4.99 -23.22
N THR A 966 39.12 3.84 -22.77
CA THR A 966 39.47 2.70 -23.65
C THR A 966 38.25 2.16 -24.39
N ARG A 967 37.09 2.06 -23.70
CA ARG A 967 35.83 1.64 -24.32
C ARG A 967 35.39 2.59 -25.43
N TRP A 968 35.48 3.90 -25.20
CA TRP A 968 35.04 4.90 -26.17
C TRP A 968 35.96 4.96 -27.39
N ILE A 969 37.27 4.87 -27.19
CA ILE A 969 38.24 4.77 -28.29
C ILE A 969 38.07 3.50 -29.10
N HIS A 970 37.76 2.38 -28.45
CA HIS A 970 37.38 1.16 -29.15
C HIS A 970 36.15 1.42 -30.04
N TYR A 971 35.07 2.00 -29.51
CA TYR A 971 33.87 2.26 -30.31
C TYR A 971 34.06 3.28 -31.44
N THR A 972 34.94 4.28 -31.28
CA THR A 972 35.21 5.28 -32.32
C THR A 972 36.31 4.85 -33.30
N GLY A 973 37.06 3.78 -33.00
CA GLY A 973 38.14 3.27 -33.84
C GLY A 973 39.37 4.19 -33.93
N GLN A 974 39.57 5.09 -32.95
CA GLN A 974 40.60 6.13 -33.01
C GLN A 974 42.04 5.65 -32.75
N LYS A 975 42.24 4.48 -32.13
CA LYS A 975 43.56 3.95 -31.79
C LYS A 975 43.78 2.52 -32.26
N GLN A 976 45.05 2.14 -32.35
CA GLN A 976 45.47 0.80 -32.75
C GLN A 976 45.19 -0.25 -31.66
N LYS A 977 45.05 -1.52 -32.09
CA LYS A 977 44.76 -2.68 -31.24
C LYS A 977 45.71 -2.81 -30.04
N GLU A 978 47.01 -2.60 -30.27
CA GLU A 978 48.04 -2.81 -29.25
C GLU A 978 47.87 -1.84 -28.08
N GLU A 979 47.55 -0.57 -28.36
CA GLU A 979 47.29 0.44 -27.33
C GLU A 979 46.01 0.15 -26.53
N ILE A 980 44.96 -0.32 -27.20
CA ILE A 980 43.69 -0.69 -26.55
C ILE A 980 43.90 -1.85 -25.57
N LEU A 981 44.63 -2.90 -26.00
CA LEU A 981 44.93 -4.05 -25.15
C LEU A 981 45.83 -3.68 -23.96
N LYS A 982 46.83 -2.82 -24.17
CA LYS A 982 47.69 -2.29 -23.09
C LYS A 982 46.88 -1.54 -22.03
N ASN A 983 45.91 -0.73 -22.44
CA ASN A 983 45.05 -0.01 -21.50
C ASN A 983 44.12 -0.96 -20.73
N TYR A 984 43.56 -1.99 -21.38
CA TYR A 984 42.77 -3.01 -20.68
C TYR A 984 43.60 -3.82 -19.67
N SER A 985 44.84 -4.20 -20.00
CA SER A 985 45.73 -4.85 -19.02
C SER A 985 46.02 -3.94 -17.83
N ARG A 986 46.20 -2.64 -18.05
CA ARG A 986 46.45 -1.67 -16.97
C ARG A 986 45.26 -1.53 -16.01
N VAL A 987 44.02 -1.55 -16.52
CA VAL A 987 42.81 -1.59 -15.67
C VAL A 987 42.80 -2.83 -14.79
N ARG A 988 43.18 -3.98 -15.33
CA ARG A 988 43.29 -5.24 -14.58
C ARG A 988 44.36 -5.14 -13.49
N ASP A 989 45.52 -4.60 -13.83
CA ASP A 989 46.65 -4.52 -12.91
C ASP A 989 46.36 -3.51 -11.77
N LEU A 990 45.64 -2.42 -12.06
CA LEU A 990 45.16 -1.44 -11.06
C LEU A 990 44.07 -2.00 -10.15
N GLN A 991 43.16 -2.82 -10.68
CA GLN A 991 42.06 -3.38 -9.89
C GLN A 991 41.81 -4.87 -10.22
N PRO A 992 42.62 -5.80 -9.68
CA PRO A 992 42.57 -7.22 -10.04
C PRO A 992 41.27 -7.93 -9.67
N LYS A 993 40.56 -7.42 -8.65
CA LYS A 993 39.27 -7.95 -8.18
C LYS A 993 38.06 -7.40 -8.95
N TRP A 994 38.26 -6.45 -9.88
CA TRP A 994 37.16 -5.77 -10.56
C TRP A 994 36.79 -6.45 -11.88
N GLU A 995 35.69 -7.20 -11.86
CA GLU A 995 35.21 -8.01 -12.99
C GLU A 995 34.96 -7.21 -14.27
N LYS A 996 34.54 -5.94 -14.15
CA LYS A 996 34.25 -5.09 -15.31
C LYS A 996 35.46 -4.92 -16.23
N GLY A 997 36.68 -4.86 -15.66
CA GLY A 997 37.92 -4.79 -16.46
C GLY A 997 38.07 -6.01 -17.37
N TYR A 998 37.94 -7.21 -16.79
CA TYR A 998 38.02 -8.47 -17.53
C TYR A 998 36.89 -8.62 -18.54
N PHE A 999 35.66 -8.29 -18.16
CA PHE A 999 34.50 -8.39 -19.03
C PHE A 999 34.66 -7.55 -20.30
N PHE A 1000 35.04 -6.28 -20.18
CA PHE A 1000 35.18 -5.42 -21.36
C PHE A 1000 36.41 -5.77 -22.21
N MET A 1001 37.48 -6.30 -21.61
CA MET A 1001 38.61 -6.85 -22.36
C MET A 1001 38.21 -8.10 -23.16
N ALA A 1002 37.47 -9.01 -22.53
CA ALA A 1002 36.95 -10.20 -23.18
C ALA A 1002 35.95 -9.84 -24.28
N LYS A 1003 35.05 -8.89 -24.03
CA LYS A 1003 34.12 -8.36 -25.03
C LYS A 1003 34.87 -7.76 -26.22
N TYR A 1004 35.92 -6.99 -25.99
CA TYR A 1004 36.75 -6.46 -27.08
C TYR A 1004 37.37 -7.59 -27.93
N CYS A 1005 37.89 -8.64 -27.28
CA CYS A 1005 38.43 -9.80 -27.98
C CYS A 1005 37.34 -10.56 -28.76
N ASP A 1006 36.14 -10.69 -28.20
CA ASP A 1006 34.99 -11.32 -28.84
C ASP A 1006 34.50 -10.50 -30.04
N ASP A 1007 34.36 -9.18 -29.89
CA ASP A 1007 34.01 -8.25 -30.98
C ASP A 1007 35.04 -8.37 -32.14
N LEU A 1008 36.34 -8.46 -31.82
CA LEU A 1008 37.40 -8.72 -32.80
C LEU A 1008 37.29 -10.10 -33.47
N LEU A 1009 36.92 -11.14 -32.71
CA LEU A 1009 36.72 -12.49 -33.23
C LEU A 1009 35.47 -12.59 -34.11
N VAL A 1010 34.37 -11.93 -33.73
CA VAL A 1010 33.13 -11.83 -34.51
C VAL A 1010 33.40 -11.09 -35.81
N ASP A 1011 34.12 -9.99 -35.77
CA ASP A 1011 34.52 -9.23 -36.96
C ASP A 1011 35.47 -10.06 -37.84
N ALA A 1012 36.42 -10.80 -37.27
CA ALA A 1012 37.26 -11.75 -37.99
C ALA A 1012 36.46 -12.89 -38.62
N ARG A 1013 35.50 -13.47 -37.89
CA ARG A 1013 34.58 -14.50 -38.40
C ARG A 1013 33.67 -13.97 -39.48
N LYS A 1014 33.13 -12.76 -39.35
CA LYS A 1014 32.30 -12.13 -40.37
C LYS A 1014 33.07 -11.92 -41.67
N ARG A 1015 34.32 -11.45 -41.59
CA ARG A 1015 35.24 -11.41 -42.75
C ARG A 1015 35.54 -12.80 -43.33
N GLN A 1016 35.46 -13.85 -42.51
CA GLN A 1016 35.69 -15.24 -42.91
C GLN A 1016 34.42 -15.94 -43.43
N GLU A 1017 33.23 -15.57 -42.95
CA GLU A 1017 31.91 -16.07 -43.34
C GLU A 1017 31.39 -15.35 -44.59
N ASP A 1018 31.73 -14.07 -44.81
CA ASP A 1018 31.58 -13.41 -46.11
C ASP A 1018 32.40 -14.13 -47.21
N ASN A 1019 33.35 -14.99 -46.82
CA ASN A 1019 34.07 -15.91 -47.70
C ASN A 1019 33.52 -17.37 -47.70
N LEU A 1020 32.67 -17.77 -46.74
CA LEU A 1020 32.26 -19.16 -46.50
C LEU A 1020 30.81 -19.23 -46.00
N ALA A 1021 29.86 -18.67 -46.74
CA ALA A 1021 28.44 -18.81 -46.44
C ALA A 1021 27.94 -20.20 -46.87
N MET A 1022 28.05 -21.23 -46.03
CA MET A 1022 27.13 -22.38 -46.05
C MET A 1022 27.27 -23.28 -44.80
N GLN A 1023 26.09 -23.65 -44.29
CA GLN A 1023 25.79 -24.71 -43.31
C GLN A 1023 25.79 -24.37 -41.82
N SER A 1024 24.57 -24.34 -41.27
CA SER A 1024 24.27 -24.46 -39.85
C SER A 1024 23.11 -25.43 -39.68
N PHE A 1025 23.17 -26.29 -38.66
CA PHE A 1025 22.09 -27.22 -38.37
C PHE A 1025 21.99 -27.74 -36.94
N SER A 1026 20.83 -28.36 -36.70
CA SER A 1026 20.63 -29.49 -35.81
C SER A 1026 19.15 -29.70 -35.39
N LYS A 1027 18.75 -30.56 -34.43
CA LYS A 1027 17.43 -30.78 -33.75
C LYS A 1027 16.25 -30.32 -34.59
N SER A 1028 16.26 -31.01 -35.71
CA SER A 1028 15.29 -31.26 -36.76
C SER A 1028 15.41 -32.78 -36.99
N THR A 1029 14.83 -33.35 -38.03
CA THR A 1029 14.99 -34.76 -38.51
C THR A 1029 16.43 -35.19 -38.84
N VAL A 1030 17.43 -34.48 -38.32
CA VAL A 1030 18.84 -34.48 -38.68
C VAL A 1030 19.64 -35.28 -37.65
N ALA A 1031 20.31 -36.35 -38.11
CA ALA A 1031 21.07 -37.30 -37.29
C ALA A 1031 22.09 -36.64 -36.35
N ALA A 1032 22.82 -35.62 -36.82
CA ALA A 1032 23.89 -34.96 -36.06
C ALA A 1032 23.47 -34.43 -34.67
N ARG A 1033 22.29 -33.83 -34.50
CA ARG A 1033 21.84 -33.33 -33.17
C ARG A 1033 21.17 -34.42 -32.32
N ARG A 1034 20.82 -35.57 -32.90
CA ARG A 1034 20.42 -36.78 -32.16
C ARG A 1034 21.66 -37.43 -31.54
N ASP A 1035 22.71 -37.56 -32.34
CA ASP A 1035 23.97 -38.18 -31.92
C ASP A 1035 24.67 -37.30 -30.87
N ALA A 1036 24.76 -35.99 -31.09
CA ALA A 1036 25.28 -35.05 -30.09
C ALA A 1036 24.47 -35.03 -28.79
N ALA A 1037 23.14 -35.17 -28.86
CA ALA A 1037 22.30 -35.26 -27.66
C ALA A 1037 22.52 -36.58 -26.91
N ALA A 1038 22.66 -37.69 -27.62
CA ALA A 1038 22.97 -38.99 -27.03
C ALA A 1038 24.34 -38.98 -26.35
N GLU A 1039 25.33 -38.33 -26.95
CA GLU A 1039 26.67 -38.14 -26.38
C GLU A 1039 26.63 -37.29 -25.09
N ILE A 1040 25.92 -36.16 -25.09
CA ILE A 1040 25.74 -35.32 -23.90
C ILE A 1040 25.05 -36.10 -22.76
N ILE A 1041 24.00 -36.87 -23.07
CA ILE A 1041 23.29 -37.70 -22.07
C ILE A 1041 24.21 -38.81 -21.54
N GLN A 1042 25.03 -39.44 -22.39
CA GLN A 1042 26.00 -40.44 -21.96
C GLN A 1042 27.11 -39.84 -21.09
N ALA A 1043 27.58 -38.62 -21.40
CA ALA A 1043 28.54 -37.89 -20.58
C ALA A 1043 27.94 -37.50 -19.22
N ALA A 1044 26.69 -37.02 -19.20
CA ALA A 1044 25.97 -36.68 -17.96
C ALA A 1044 25.72 -37.90 -17.06
N ARG A 1045 25.51 -39.09 -17.64
CA ARG A 1045 25.40 -40.36 -16.88
C ARG A 1045 26.73 -40.85 -16.30
N ARG A 1046 27.87 -40.40 -16.83
CA ARG A 1046 29.22 -40.78 -16.39
C ARG A 1046 29.79 -39.83 -15.33
N SER A 1047 29.26 -38.61 -15.19
CA SER A 1047 29.68 -37.70 -14.12
C SER A 1047 29.23 -38.23 -12.76
N ARG A 1048 30.03 -38.02 -11.69
CA ARG A 1048 29.82 -38.58 -10.34
C ARG A 1048 28.66 -37.92 -9.58
N ILE A 1049 27.50 -37.74 -10.21
CA ILE A 1049 26.32 -37.13 -9.61
C ILE A 1049 25.23 -38.21 -9.47
N GLY A 1050 25.24 -38.95 -8.36
CA GLY A 1050 24.14 -39.77 -7.81
C GLY A 1050 23.44 -40.83 -8.69
N SER A 1051 23.18 -42.03 -8.13
CA SER A 1051 22.34 -43.04 -8.82
C SER A 1051 20.90 -42.55 -9.11
N GLU A 1052 20.40 -41.62 -8.30
CA GLU A 1052 19.04 -41.05 -8.38
C GLU A 1052 18.80 -40.24 -9.67
N ILE A 1053 19.79 -39.51 -10.18
CA ILE A 1053 19.64 -38.70 -11.40
C ILE A 1053 19.54 -39.58 -12.65
N SER A 1054 20.19 -40.74 -12.65
CA SER A 1054 20.10 -41.70 -13.76
C SER A 1054 18.68 -42.23 -13.95
N VAL A 1055 17.93 -42.40 -12.86
CA VAL A 1055 16.52 -42.80 -12.85
C VAL A 1055 15.64 -41.68 -13.41
N LEU A 1056 15.92 -40.42 -13.07
CA LEU A 1056 15.19 -39.26 -13.60
C LEU A 1056 15.31 -39.13 -15.13
N PHE A 1057 16.48 -39.42 -15.72
CA PHE A 1057 16.63 -39.40 -17.18
C PHE A 1057 15.74 -40.43 -17.90
N ILE A 1058 15.59 -41.62 -17.31
CA ILE A 1058 14.75 -42.69 -17.86
C ILE A 1058 13.27 -42.33 -17.68
N GLN A 1059 12.89 -41.84 -16.49
CA GLN A 1059 11.54 -41.35 -16.21
C GLN A 1059 11.13 -40.21 -17.15
N PHE A 1060 12.02 -39.24 -17.38
CA PHE A 1060 11.77 -38.11 -18.27
C PHE A 1060 11.62 -38.55 -19.74
N ALA A 1061 12.49 -39.43 -20.24
CA ALA A 1061 12.37 -39.96 -21.59
C ALA A 1061 11.02 -40.68 -21.80
N SER A 1062 10.64 -41.54 -20.85
CA SER A 1062 9.35 -42.23 -20.89
C SER A 1062 8.16 -41.26 -20.80
N LEU A 1063 8.24 -40.22 -19.97
CA LEU A 1063 7.19 -39.19 -19.88
C LEU A 1063 7.00 -38.48 -21.22
N ILE A 1064 8.09 -38.04 -21.85
CA ILE A 1064 8.06 -37.36 -23.15
C ILE A 1064 7.48 -38.26 -24.25
N ASP A 1065 7.85 -39.54 -24.29
CA ASP A 1065 7.30 -40.49 -25.28
C ASP A 1065 5.78 -40.64 -25.14
N HIS A 1066 5.26 -40.73 -23.91
CA HIS A 1066 3.82 -40.83 -23.68
C HIS A 1066 3.09 -39.52 -23.98
N LEU A 1067 3.69 -38.36 -23.66
CA LEU A 1067 3.13 -37.05 -24.03
C LEU A 1067 3.11 -36.86 -25.55
N ILE A 1068 4.15 -37.27 -26.27
CA ILE A 1068 4.19 -37.26 -27.75
C ILE A 1068 3.09 -38.15 -28.31
N LYS A 1069 2.93 -39.37 -27.80
CA LYS A 1069 1.84 -40.29 -28.22
C LYS A 1069 0.46 -39.65 -28.02
N LEU A 1070 0.25 -38.97 -26.89
CA LEU A 1070 -0.98 -38.26 -26.59
C LEU A 1070 -1.21 -37.06 -27.55
N CYS A 1071 -0.16 -36.31 -27.90
CA CYS A 1071 -0.22 -35.23 -28.90
C CYS A 1071 -0.65 -35.76 -30.29
N PHE A 1072 -0.10 -36.90 -30.72
CA PHE A 1072 -0.39 -37.50 -32.02
C PHE A 1072 -1.62 -38.40 -32.03
N HIS A 1073 -2.27 -38.63 -30.89
CA HIS A 1073 -3.49 -39.42 -30.82
C HIS A 1073 -4.60 -38.79 -31.68
N PRO A 1074 -5.16 -39.51 -32.66
CA PRO A 1074 -6.13 -38.95 -33.61
C PRO A 1074 -7.48 -38.62 -32.94
N GLY A 1075 -7.83 -39.31 -31.85
CA GLY A 1075 -9.12 -39.18 -31.16
C GLY A 1075 -10.32 -39.51 -32.07
N GLN A 1076 -11.50 -39.75 -31.48
CA GLN A 1076 -12.71 -39.87 -32.30
C GLN A 1076 -13.11 -38.50 -32.90
N PRO A 1077 -13.69 -38.44 -34.11
CA PRO A 1077 -13.97 -37.19 -34.82
C PRO A 1077 -14.99 -36.26 -34.10
N LYS A 1078 -15.75 -36.78 -33.13
CA LYS A 1078 -16.73 -36.03 -32.32
C LYS A 1078 -16.43 -35.99 -30.81
N ALA A 1079 -15.39 -36.66 -30.34
CA ALA A 1079 -15.04 -36.68 -28.92
C ALA A 1079 -14.48 -35.32 -28.47
N LYS A 1080 -15.02 -34.82 -27.35
CA LYS A 1080 -14.56 -33.60 -26.67
C LYS A 1080 -13.51 -33.89 -25.59
N THR A 1081 -13.41 -35.14 -25.14
CA THR A 1081 -12.47 -35.57 -24.10
C THR A 1081 -11.82 -36.91 -24.46
N ILE A 1082 -10.61 -37.16 -23.96
CA ILE A 1082 -9.88 -38.43 -24.00
C ILE A 1082 -9.71 -38.90 -22.56
N ASN A 1083 -10.03 -40.15 -22.26
CA ASN A 1083 -9.85 -40.69 -20.92
C ASN A 1083 -8.44 -41.28 -20.77
N ILE A 1084 -7.58 -40.56 -20.04
CA ILE A 1084 -6.17 -40.92 -19.81
C ILE A 1084 -6.06 -42.23 -19.02
N SER A 1085 -6.98 -42.50 -18.09
CA SER A 1085 -6.94 -43.72 -17.26
C SER A 1085 -7.13 -45.00 -18.07
N THR A 1086 -7.86 -44.92 -19.19
CA THR A 1086 -8.17 -46.08 -20.04
C THR A 1086 -7.27 -46.16 -21.27
N GLU A 1087 -7.07 -45.05 -21.97
CA GLU A 1087 -6.29 -45.00 -23.22
C GLU A 1087 -4.78 -44.84 -22.99
N PHE A 1088 -4.36 -44.25 -21.85
CA PHE A 1088 -2.97 -43.95 -21.51
C PHE A 1088 -2.64 -44.39 -20.05
N SER A 1089 -3.13 -45.55 -19.63
CA SER A 1089 -2.97 -46.07 -18.25
C SER A 1089 -1.50 -46.13 -17.77
N ALA A 1090 -0.56 -46.38 -18.70
CA ALA A 1090 0.87 -46.36 -18.42
C ALA A 1090 1.38 -44.98 -17.97
N LEU A 1091 0.88 -43.90 -18.57
CA LEU A 1091 1.22 -42.52 -18.20
C LEU A 1091 0.71 -42.17 -16.80
N LYS A 1092 -0.49 -42.64 -16.43
CA LYS A 1092 -1.06 -42.44 -15.09
C LYS A 1092 -0.31 -43.23 -14.02
N ARG A 1093 0.11 -44.46 -14.31
CA ARG A 1093 0.89 -45.32 -13.40
C ARG A 1093 2.32 -44.83 -13.15
N MET A 1094 2.85 -43.98 -14.03
CA MET A 1094 4.19 -43.38 -13.86
C MET A 1094 4.24 -42.29 -12.78
N MET A 1095 3.09 -41.79 -12.30
CA MET A 1095 3.03 -40.74 -11.29
C MET A 1095 3.10 -41.32 -9.88
N PRO A 1096 3.76 -40.66 -8.90
CA PRO A 1096 4.43 -39.36 -8.99
C PRO A 1096 5.83 -39.42 -9.61
N LEU A 1097 6.30 -38.30 -10.18
CA LEU A 1097 7.61 -38.16 -10.81
C LEU A 1097 8.48 -37.17 -10.04
N GLY A 1098 9.77 -37.49 -9.84
CA GLY A 1098 10.77 -36.56 -9.27
C GLY A 1098 11.21 -35.45 -10.23
N ILE A 1099 10.34 -35.07 -11.17
CA ILE A 1099 10.62 -34.13 -12.25
C ILE A 1099 9.90 -32.82 -11.93
N ILE A 1100 10.64 -31.72 -11.96
CA ILE A 1100 10.12 -30.37 -11.79
C ILE A 1100 9.25 -30.02 -12.99
N LEU A 1101 8.06 -29.48 -12.73
CA LEU A 1101 7.20 -28.94 -13.79
C LEU A 1101 7.88 -27.72 -14.42
N PRO A 1102 8.07 -27.67 -15.76
CA PRO A 1102 8.74 -26.56 -16.43
C PRO A 1102 7.81 -25.34 -16.57
N VAL A 1103 7.42 -24.75 -15.44
CA VAL A 1103 6.77 -23.44 -15.40
C VAL A 1103 7.80 -22.35 -15.60
N GLN A 1104 7.41 -21.21 -16.17
CA GLN A 1104 8.33 -20.09 -16.45
C GLN A 1104 9.17 -19.72 -15.23
N GLN A 1105 8.57 -19.67 -14.04
CA GLN A 1105 9.26 -19.36 -12.79
C GLN A 1105 10.37 -20.37 -12.43
N ALA A 1106 10.17 -21.66 -12.67
CA ALA A 1106 11.15 -22.72 -12.40
C ALA A 1106 12.31 -22.76 -13.42
N LEU A 1107 12.13 -22.11 -14.58
CA LEU A 1107 13.15 -21.99 -15.63
C LEU A 1107 13.83 -20.62 -15.64
N THR A 1108 13.38 -19.68 -14.80
CA THR A 1108 13.91 -18.32 -14.75
C THR A 1108 15.08 -18.28 -13.77
N VAL A 1109 16.26 -17.99 -14.30
CA VAL A 1109 17.46 -17.75 -13.49
C VAL A 1109 17.35 -16.38 -12.84
N THR A 1110 17.43 -16.32 -11.51
CA THR A 1110 17.56 -15.05 -10.78
C THR A 1110 19.02 -14.63 -10.76
N LEU A 1111 19.30 -13.43 -11.25
CA LEU A 1111 20.65 -12.87 -11.23
C LEU A 1111 20.95 -12.28 -9.83
N PRO A 1112 22.17 -12.45 -9.29
CA PRO A 1112 22.54 -11.83 -8.02
C PRO A 1112 22.56 -10.30 -8.15
N THR A 1113 22.23 -9.60 -7.07
CA THR A 1113 22.34 -8.14 -6.99
C THR A 1113 23.81 -7.72 -7.02
N TYR A 1114 24.11 -6.63 -7.73
CA TYR A 1114 25.47 -6.22 -8.15
C TYR A 1114 26.49 -5.96 -7.02
N ASP A 1115 26.05 -5.88 -5.76
CA ASP A 1115 26.86 -5.54 -4.58
C ASP A 1115 27.12 -6.70 -3.61
N ALA A 1116 26.54 -7.89 -3.83
CA ALA A 1116 26.86 -9.07 -3.02
C ALA A 1116 28.22 -9.65 -3.44
N SER A 1117 29.20 -9.64 -2.54
CA SER A 1117 30.42 -10.43 -2.73
C SER A 1117 30.03 -11.91 -2.79
N LEU A 1118 30.01 -12.49 -3.99
CA LEU A 1118 29.74 -13.92 -4.24
C LEU A 1118 30.65 -14.88 -3.45
N MET A 1119 31.70 -14.36 -2.82
CA MET A 1119 32.65 -15.12 -2.01
C MET A 1119 32.20 -15.32 -0.56
N ASP A 1120 31.28 -14.50 -0.02
CA ASP A 1120 30.94 -14.52 1.42
C ASP A 1120 29.55 -15.08 1.75
N SER A 1121 28.65 -15.27 0.78
CA SER A 1121 27.33 -15.87 1.01
C SER A 1121 27.19 -17.23 0.29
N PRO A 1122 27.21 -18.37 1.02
CA PRO A 1122 26.96 -19.69 0.44
C PRO A 1122 25.48 -19.96 0.12
N SER A 1123 24.61 -18.93 0.16
CA SER A 1123 23.14 -19.08 0.21
C SER A 1123 22.38 -18.48 -0.97
N PHE A 1124 23.04 -17.88 -1.98
CA PHE A 1124 22.30 -17.39 -3.16
C PHE A 1124 21.88 -18.56 -4.05
N ASP A 1125 20.60 -18.93 -3.97
CA ASP A 1125 20.02 -19.95 -4.85
C ASP A 1125 19.68 -19.35 -6.22
N VAL A 1126 20.37 -19.83 -7.25
CA VAL A 1126 20.25 -19.39 -8.65
C VAL A 1126 18.85 -19.64 -9.21
N PHE A 1127 18.15 -20.61 -8.62
CA PHE A 1127 16.75 -20.91 -8.88
C PHE A 1127 16.00 -20.67 -7.58
N SER A 1128 15.10 -19.68 -7.52
CA SER A 1128 14.35 -19.29 -6.32
C SER A 1128 14.00 -20.49 -5.42
N ALA A 1129 14.51 -20.49 -4.17
CA ALA A 1129 14.37 -21.59 -3.20
C ALA A 1129 12.92 -21.94 -2.79
N SER A 1130 11.91 -21.24 -3.34
CA SER A 1130 10.51 -21.46 -3.00
C SER A 1130 9.94 -22.68 -3.73
N ASN A 1131 10.05 -23.86 -3.10
CA ASN A 1131 9.26 -25.08 -3.39
C ASN A 1131 8.94 -25.32 -4.88
N HIS A 1132 9.94 -25.75 -5.64
CA HIS A 1132 9.75 -26.19 -7.03
C HIS A 1132 8.63 -27.24 -7.12
N ALA A 1133 7.60 -26.94 -7.92
CA ALA A 1133 6.46 -27.83 -8.09
C ALA A 1133 6.89 -29.10 -8.85
N MET A 1134 6.95 -30.23 -8.14
CA MET A 1134 7.20 -31.54 -8.77
C MET A 1134 5.88 -32.16 -9.23
N ILE A 1135 5.92 -32.93 -10.33
CA ILE A 1135 4.73 -33.58 -10.89
C ILE A 1135 4.27 -34.72 -9.97
N SER A 1136 3.10 -34.55 -9.33
CA SER A 1136 2.53 -35.54 -8.41
C SER A 1136 1.52 -36.48 -9.07
N GLY A 1137 0.83 -36.02 -10.12
CA GLY A 1137 -0.25 -36.77 -10.76
C GLY A 1137 -0.74 -36.14 -12.06
N ILE A 1138 -1.61 -36.86 -12.75
CA ILE A 1138 -2.24 -36.43 -14.01
C ILE A 1138 -3.74 -36.66 -13.91
N GLY A 1139 -4.53 -35.72 -14.42
CA GLY A 1139 -5.99 -35.81 -14.45
C GLY A 1139 -6.48 -36.94 -15.35
N ASP A 1140 -7.72 -37.37 -15.11
CA ASP A 1140 -8.29 -38.55 -15.76
C ASP A 1140 -8.77 -38.27 -17.19
N GLU A 1141 -8.98 -37.00 -17.50
CA GLU A 1141 -9.50 -36.53 -18.79
C GLU A 1141 -8.57 -35.50 -19.43
N ALA A 1142 -8.28 -35.67 -20.72
CA ALA A 1142 -7.70 -34.64 -21.56
C ALA A 1142 -8.78 -34.03 -22.46
N GLU A 1143 -8.97 -32.71 -22.38
CA GLU A 1143 -9.95 -31.98 -23.18
C GLU A 1143 -9.40 -31.71 -24.59
N ILE A 1144 -10.17 -32.01 -25.63
CA ILE A 1144 -9.83 -31.68 -27.02
C ILE A 1144 -10.49 -30.36 -27.38
N LEU A 1145 -9.68 -29.32 -27.63
CA LEU A 1145 -10.19 -28.00 -27.99
C LEU A 1145 -10.67 -27.96 -29.45
N SER A 1146 -11.70 -27.17 -29.71
CA SER A 1146 -12.34 -27.02 -31.03
C SER A 1146 -11.54 -26.10 -31.96
N SER A 1147 -10.39 -26.56 -32.45
CA SER A 1147 -9.62 -25.89 -33.52
C SER A 1147 -9.23 -26.88 -34.62
N LEU A 1148 -8.81 -26.39 -35.79
CA LEU A 1148 -8.32 -27.22 -36.92
C LEU A 1148 -7.19 -28.17 -36.50
N GLN A 1149 -6.37 -27.77 -35.53
CA GLN A 1149 -5.26 -28.58 -35.01
C GLN A 1149 -5.68 -29.57 -33.92
N ARG A 1150 -6.88 -29.41 -33.33
CA ARG A 1150 -7.43 -30.18 -32.20
C ARG A 1150 -6.42 -30.41 -31.06
N PRO A 1151 -5.89 -29.34 -30.43
CA PRO A 1151 -4.93 -29.45 -29.35
C PRO A 1151 -5.60 -30.08 -28.11
N LYS A 1152 -4.84 -30.92 -27.40
CA LYS A 1152 -5.27 -31.61 -26.19
C LYS A 1152 -4.77 -30.83 -24.98
N LYS A 1153 -5.67 -30.59 -24.04
CA LYS A 1153 -5.44 -29.89 -22.79
C LYS A 1153 -5.49 -30.90 -21.65
N ILE A 1154 -4.42 -31.00 -20.89
CA ILE A 1154 -4.17 -32.04 -19.88
C ILE A 1154 -4.01 -31.35 -18.53
N LYS A 1155 -4.71 -31.83 -17.50
CA LYS A 1155 -4.52 -31.36 -16.13
C LYS A 1155 -3.41 -32.20 -15.46
N VAL A 1156 -2.45 -31.54 -14.83
CA VAL A 1156 -1.35 -32.15 -14.07
C VAL A 1156 -1.45 -31.65 -12.64
N SER A 1157 -1.36 -32.53 -11.66
CA SER A 1157 -1.26 -32.18 -10.25
C SER A 1157 0.20 -32.14 -9.82
N CYS A 1158 0.54 -31.23 -8.92
CA CYS A 1158 1.91 -31.04 -8.45
C CYS A 1158 1.98 -31.02 -6.91
N THR A 1159 3.16 -31.29 -6.35
CA THR A 1159 3.47 -31.04 -4.94
C THR A 1159 4.02 -29.61 -4.82
N GLY A 1160 3.24 -28.67 -4.26
CA GLY A 1160 3.64 -27.26 -4.12
C GLY A 1160 2.43 -26.30 -4.06
N PRO A 1161 2.65 -24.97 -4.14
CA PRO A 1161 1.57 -23.98 -4.11
C PRO A 1161 0.59 -24.10 -5.29
N TYR A 1162 1.01 -24.73 -6.39
CA TYR A 1162 0.17 -25.02 -7.55
C TYR A 1162 -0.41 -26.44 -7.45
N GLN A 1163 -1.61 -26.58 -6.87
CA GLN A 1163 -2.26 -27.90 -6.74
C GLN A 1163 -2.62 -28.52 -8.10
N HIS A 1164 -2.95 -27.69 -9.11
CA HIS A 1164 -3.28 -28.13 -10.47
C HIS A 1164 -2.71 -27.16 -11.52
N THR A 1165 -2.13 -27.68 -12.61
CA THR A 1165 -1.63 -26.90 -13.77
C THR A 1165 -2.06 -27.57 -15.07
N GLU A 1166 -2.19 -26.80 -16.16
CA GLU A 1166 -2.67 -27.29 -17.45
C GLU A 1166 -1.57 -27.30 -18.50
N LEU A 1167 -1.32 -28.46 -19.12
CA LEU A 1167 -0.45 -28.60 -20.28
C LEU A 1167 -1.28 -28.62 -21.56
N ARG A 1168 -0.91 -27.82 -22.56
CA ARG A 1168 -1.54 -27.83 -23.89
C ARG A 1168 -0.59 -28.42 -24.92
N SER A 1169 -1.02 -29.45 -25.63
CA SER A 1169 -0.26 -29.99 -26.77
C SER A 1169 -0.43 -29.09 -27.99
N LEU A 1170 0.62 -28.41 -28.45
CA LEU A 1170 0.61 -27.70 -29.73
C LEU A 1170 1.12 -28.64 -30.85
N ARG A 1171 0.34 -28.78 -31.92
CA ARG A 1171 0.74 -29.48 -33.14
C ARG A 1171 1.59 -28.50 -33.97
N TYR A 1172 2.91 -28.62 -33.91
CA TYR A 1172 3.77 -27.89 -34.84
C TYR A 1172 3.77 -28.62 -36.19
N VAL A 1173 2.86 -28.22 -37.09
CA VAL A 1173 2.96 -28.62 -38.50
C VAL A 1173 4.02 -27.70 -39.09
N GLY A 1174 5.25 -28.22 -39.25
CA GLY A 1174 6.26 -27.54 -40.03
C GLY A 1174 5.66 -27.20 -41.39
N THR A 1175 5.51 -25.91 -41.68
CA THR A 1175 5.23 -25.45 -43.03
C THR A 1175 6.27 -26.07 -43.93
N LYS A 1176 5.82 -26.90 -44.88
CA LYS A 1176 6.61 -27.20 -46.07
C LYS A 1176 7.11 -25.86 -46.58
N ARG A 1177 8.42 -25.63 -46.53
CA ARG A 1177 9.07 -24.63 -47.36
C ARG A 1177 8.58 -24.92 -48.78
N TYR A 1178 7.78 -24.02 -49.33
CA TYR A 1178 7.67 -23.94 -50.78
C TYR A 1178 9.09 -23.66 -51.27
N ALA A 1179 9.62 -24.63 -52.01
CA ALA A 1179 10.84 -24.49 -52.78
C ALA A 1179 10.61 -23.49 -53.91
#